data_AF-A0A7Y4RLV0-F1
#
_entry.id   AF-A0A7Y4RLV0-F1
#
_cell.length_a   1.000
_cell.length_b   1.000
_cell.length_c   1.000
_cell.angle_alpha   90.00
_cell.angle_beta   90.00
_cell.angle_gamma   90.00
#
_symmetry.space_group_name_H-M   'P 1'
#
loop_
_entity.id
_entity.type
_entity.pdbx_description
1 polymer ?
#
loop_
_entity_poly.entity_id
_entity_poly.type
_entity_poly.pdbx_seq_one_letter_code
_entity_poly.pdbx_strand_id
1 'polypeptide(L)'
;MMLLLLAALAAPAGQAPAYDLLLSGGMVLDGTGAPPFRADVAVLDDRIAAVSRTPIPAARARRVIDAAGKTVSPGFIDLHAHNESIFQLPAAESRVRQGVTTTLAGPDGGGPTPFGAYLERADKVALGVNVGWLVGFGSVRQAVLGRSDRAPNADELDRMKRLVGQAMHEGAFGLSTGLLYVPQTYATTAEVIAVSKVAGDSGGIYTSHLRKEGLGLLDGVAEAIRIGKEAGMPVVLTHHKAIGKAMWGRSAATLAMIDSARAAGQDVMADQYPYTASSTGFNVLVPAWAFAGGDSAFARRVKDPVLRDSIAKGILDILENDRGGGDLKRVQFASVAWKRDLQGRTLYDWAVERGVSPTPRGAVDLVIEGVLNGGAGMIYHVMDEGDVQRIMKHPWTAIASDGSLSEPGVGVPHPRNYGTFPRVLGRYVRELKVLTLPEAVRKMTSLPAMRMGLTDRGRIAAGLKADLVVFDPATVGEKSTFAQPHQYPDGIPYVIVNGKIEVDDGKMTEARGGRVLRHTPQARQAPPVAFVNVNVVPMDRERVIAGQTVVTEGNKIVRIGPAASVPVPAGAIRVDGAGKYLIPGLAEMHAHVPPGNATDAEITRMLELWALNGVTTVRSMLGIPKHLPFREAAAKGEILSPRIWASGPSFSGGSVPNADSAMRMVRAEKALGYDFLKMHPGIPREAFDSLAATADRLGIRFAGHVPLAVGLERAIQAKYWTIDHLDGFLEAMARGGPPTTPQQDGFFGLPLAADLDESRLPGLVAAAKRAGVWMVPTEAFFEAIMGDEPLDQLVARPELKYVAPALVSGWTNTTRQYRENPAYPRELRQRFIAMRRKIIKTLHDGGVGIVLGSDSPQFWNAPGFSSERELGTYVAAGLTPYQALATGTRNVADFLGNAAETGTVAAGKRADLILLSGNPLADIQNVARRAGVMVAGRWIAREEIDRRLAALVP
;
A
#
# COMPACT_ATOMS: atom_id res chain seq x y z
N MET A 1 42.75 -64.31 39.62
CA MET A 1 41.93 -63.26 40.26
C MET A 1 42.17 -61.98 39.47
N MET A 2 41.46 -61.71 38.37
CA MET A 2 40.03 -61.41 38.22
C MET A 2 39.69 -59.96 38.62
N LEU A 3 38.90 -59.33 37.74
CA LEU A 3 38.19 -58.04 37.82
C LEU A 3 38.95 -56.80 37.30
N LEU A 4 38.40 -55.95 36.43
CA LEU A 4 37.26 -56.00 35.50
C LEU A 4 37.35 -54.68 34.71
N LEU A 5 37.40 -54.74 33.37
CA LEU A 5 37.29 -53.58 32.51
C LEU A 5 35.91 -52.93 32.67
N LEU A 6 35.86 -51.69 33.13
CA LEU A 6 34.71 -50.79 32.94
C LEU A 6 34.97 -49.96 31.68
N ALA A 7 34.60 -50.52 30.53
CA ALA A 7 34.36 -49.73 29.34
C ALA A 7 33.09 -48.92 29.56
N ALA A 8 33.24 -47.66 29.96
CA ALA A 8 32.15 -46.70 29.96
C ALA A 8 31.69 -46.51 28.51
N LEU A 9 30.51 -47.05 28.19
CA LEU A 9 29.75 -46.71 27.00
C LEU A 9 29.51 -45.20 27.02
N ALA A 10 30.32 -44.45 26.27
CA ALA A 10 29.94 -43.11 25.84
C ALA A 10 28.70 -43.29 24.95
N ALA A 11 27.52 -43.08 25.53
CA ALA A 11 26.31 -42.90 24.75
C ALA A 11 26.59 -41.80 23.72
N PRO A 12 26.30 -42.01 22.42
CA PRO A 12 26.45 -40.94 21.46
C PRO A 12 25.59 -39.78 21.93
N ALA A 13 26.20 -38.60 22.11
CA ALA A 13 25.47 -37.38 22.40
C ALA A 13 24.36 -37.26 21.34
N GLY A 14 23.10 -37.46 21.77
CA GLY A 14 21.96 -37.41 20.88
C GLY A 14 21.98 -36.07 20.16
N GLN A 15 22.19 -36.10 18.85
CA GLN A 15 22.15 -34.91 18.00
C GLN A 15 20.79 -34.26 18.25
N ALA A 16 20.78 -32.98 18.66
CA ALA A 16 19.54 -32.25 18.86
C ALA A 16 18.66 -32.35 17.59
N PRO A 17 17.33 -32.48 17.72
CA PRO A 17 16.46 -32.60 16.57
C PRO A 17 16.65 -31.40 15.64
N ALA A 18 16.84 -31.68 14.35
CA ALA A 18 17.08 -30.69 13.30
C ALA A 18 15.78 -30.07 12.76
N TYR A 19 14.63 -30.69 13.06
CA TYR A 19 13.32 -30.29 12.58
C TYR A 19 12.30 -30.28 13.73
N ASP A 20 11.30 -29.42 13.66
CA ASP A 20 10.21 -29.40 14.63
C ASP A 20 9.18 -30.49 14.34
N LEU A 21 8.87 -30.70 13.06
CA LEU A 21 7.89 -31.67 12.60
C LEU A 21 8.41 -32.45 11.38
N LEU A 22 8.13 -33.75 11.34
CA LEU A 22 8.36 -34.63 10.20
C LEU A 22 7.06 -35.34 9.83
N LEU A 23 6.59 -35.16 8.60
CA LEU A 23 5.56 -35.99 7.98
C LEU A 23 6.26 -37.13 7.22
N SER A 24 6.18 -38.35 7.75
CA SER A 24 6.95 -39.50 7.27
C SER A 24 6.13 -40.40 6.33
N GLY A 25 6.70 -40.77 5.19
CA GLY A 25 6.22 -41.84 4.31
C GLY A 25 4.95 -41.54 3.53
N GLY A 26 4.53 -40.28 3.45
CA GLY A 26 3.29 -39.86 2.79
C GLY A 26 3.38 -39.85 1.26
N MET A 27 2.21 -39.86 0.62
CA MET A 27 2.08 -39.60 -0.81
C MET A 27 1.92 -38.10 -1.03
N VAL A 28 2.98 -37.42 -1.51
CA VAL A 28 2.99 -35.97 -1.69
C VAL A 28 2.30 -35.58 -3.00
N LEU A 29 1.29 -34.72 -2.89
CA LEU A 29 0.75 -33.92 -3.98
C LEU A 29 1.22 -32.49 -3.77
N ASP A 30 2.20 -32.05 -4.56
CA ASP A 30 2.90 -30.79 -4.31
C ASP A 30 2.12 -29.51 -4.65
N GLY A 31 0.87 -29.64 -5.10
CA GLY A 31 0.00 -28.53 -5.50
C GLY A 31 0.13 -28.10 -6.96
N THR A 32 1.09 -28.61 -7.72
CA THR A 32 1.32 -28.18 -9.12
C THR A 32 0.36 -28.81 -10.13
N GLY A 33 -0.36 -29.87 -9.74
CA GLY A 33 -1.13 -30.75 -10.63
C GLY A 33 -0.32 -31.92 -11.20
N ALA A 34 0.97 -32.02 -10.85
CA ALA A 34 1.82 -33.14 -11.23
C ALA A 34 1.41 -34.46 -10.55
N PRO A 35 1.83 -35.62 -11.09
CA PRO A 35 1.60 -36.92 -10.46
C PRO A 35 2.16 -36.99 -9.02
N PRO A 36 1.47 -37.70 -8.11
CA PRO A 36 1.92 -37.84 -6.74
C PRO A 36 3.23 -38.65 -6.62
N PHE A 37 4.01 -38.40 -5.57
CA PHE A 37 5.23 -39.17 -5.28
C PHE A 37 5.41 -39.42 -3.78
N ARG A 38 6.04 -40.54 -3.42
CA ARG A 38 6.34 -40.84 -2.02
C ARG A 38 7.50 -39.99 -1.52
N ALA A 39 7.32 -39.29 -0.41
CA ALA A 39 8.37 -38.49 0.21
C ALA A 39 8.05 -38.19 1.68
N ASP A 40 9.10 -37.83 2.40
CA ASP A 40 9.04 -37.22 3.72
C ASP A 40 9.04 -35.69 3.58
N VAL A 41 8.28 -35.00 4.43
CA VAL A 41 8.24 -33.54 4.49
C VAL A 41 8.66 -33.11 5.90
N ALA A 42 9.81 -32.45 6.00
CA ALA A 42 10.32 -31.91 7.26
C ALA A 42 10.05 -30.40 7.35
N VAL A 43 9.66 -29.96 8.54
CA VAL A 43 9.30 -28.58 8.87
C VAL A 43 10.20 -28.08 9.99
N LEU A 44 10.69 -26.85 9.82
CA LEU A 44 11.45 -26.11 10.81
C LEU A 44 10.85 -24.70 10.92
N ASP A 45 10.53 -24.28 12.14
CA ASP A 45 9.77 -23.07 12.42
C ASP A 45 8.47 -23.02 11.59
N ASP A 46 8.33 -22.02 10.72
CA ASP A 46 7.16 -21.84 9.87
C ASP A 46 7.34 -22.27 8.40
N ARG A 47 8.43 -23.00 8.10
CA ARG A 47 8.80 -23.38 6.73
C ARG A 47 8.99 -24.86 6.54
N ILE A 48 8.75 -25.30 5.31
CA ILE A 48 9.16 -26.62 4.82
C ILE A 48 10.69 -26.57 4.67
N ALA A 49 11.39 -27.29 5.53
CA ALA A 49 12.84 -27.35 5.53
C ALA A 49 13.36 -28.30 4.44
N ALA A 50 12.69 -29.44 4.24
CA ALA A 50 13.07 -30.43 3.24
C ALA A 50 11.88 -31.24 2.73
N VAL A 51 11.97 -31.66 1.46
CA VAL A 51 11.09 -32.66 0.84
C VAL A 51 12.00 -33.76 0.31
N SER A 52 11.97 -34.94 0.93
CA SER A 52 12.96 -35.99 0.71
C SER A 52 12.32 -37.26 0.17
N ARG A 53 12.78 -37.76 -0.98
CA ARG A 53 12.36 -39.07 -1.52
C ARG A 53 12.97 -40.25 -0.77
N THR A 54 14.03 -40.00 -0.01
CA THR A 54 14.63 -40.95 0.93
C THR A 54 14.13 -40.67 2.36
N PRO A 55 13.86 -41.70 3.17
CA PRO A 55 13.39 -41.52 4.53
C PRO A 55 14.34 -40.66 5.38
N ILE A 56 13.77 -39.71 6.13
CA ILE A 56 14.47 -38.91 7.13
C ILE A 56 14.38 -39.66 8.47
N PRO A 57 15.49 -39.88 9.20
CA PRO A 57 15.45 -40.56 10.48
C PRO A 57 14.54 -39.82 11.48
N ALA A 58 13.62 -40.55 12.12
CA ALA A 58 12.66 -40.01 13.08
C ALA A 58 13.32 -39.20 14.22
N ALA A 59 14.52 -39.62 14.66
CA ALA A 59 15.30 -38.93 15.70
C ALA A 59 15.72 -37.50 15.32
N ARG A 60 15.64 -37.12 14.03
CA ARG A 60 15.94 -35.75 13.57
C ARG A 60 14.79 -34.77 13.74
N ALA A 61 13.61 -35.21 14.18
CA ALA A 61 12.45 -34.33 14.37
C ALA A 61 11.90 -34.42 15.79
N ARG A 62 11.42 -33.29 16.34
CA ARG A 62 10.79 -33.24 17.67
C ARG A 62 9.42 -33.94 17.67
N ARG A 63 8.65 -33.80 16.59
CA ARG A 63 7.38 -34.49 16.35
C ARG A 63 7.45 -35.25 15.04
N VAL A 64 6.96 -36.50 15.03
CA VAL A 64 6.83 -37.30 13.82
C VAL A 64 5.36 -37.69 13.65
N ILE A 65 4.83 -37.45 12.46
CA ILE A 65 3.50 -37.90 12.03
C ILE A 65 3.70 -38.98 10.97
N ASP A 66 3.15 -40.17 11.21
CA ASP A 66 3.11 -41.24 10.22
C ASP A 66 2.03 -40.97 9.17
N ALA A 67 2.49 -40.50 8.00
CA ALA A 67 1.66 -40.22 6.85
C ALA A 67 1.59 -41.41 5.87
N ALA A 68 2.10 -42.60 6.23
CA ALA A 68 1.97 -43.79 5.39
C ALA A 68 0.49 -44.08 5.08
N GLY A 69 0.22 -44.38 3.81
CA GLY A 69 -1.14 -44.60 3.29
C GLY A 69 -1.98 -43.32 3.14
N LYS A 70 -1.46 -42.15 3.55
CA LYS A 70 -2.14 -40.86 3.48
C LYS A 70 -1.53 -39.98 2.41
N THR A 71 -2.28 -38.96 2.02
CA THR A 71 -1.83 -37.89 1.13
C THR A 71 -1.33 -36.72 1.94
N VAL A 72 -0.20 -36.13 1.52
CA VAL A 72 0.31 -34.86 2.05
C VAL A 72 0.20 -33.81 0.95
N SER A 73 -0.54 -32.73 1.18
CA SER A 73 -0.72 -31.63 0.23
C SER A 73 -0.40 -30.29 0.87
N PRO A 74 -0.21 -29.21 0.08
CA PRO A 74 -0.31 -27.87 0.62
C PRO A 74 -1.68 -27.71 1.28
N GLY A 75 -1.74 -26.83 2.27
CA GLY A 75 -3.00 -26.44 2.88
C GLY A 75 -3.93 -25.76 1.89
N PHE A 76 -5.23 -26.01 2.03
CA PHE A 76 -6.22 -25.47 1.10
C PHE A 76 -6.38 -23.96 1.30
N ILE A 77 -6.59 -23.25 0.21
CA ILE A 77 -6.77 -21.81 0.14
C ILE A 77 -8.19 -21.53 -0.35
N ASP A 78 -8.98 -20.92 0.53
CA ASP A 78 -10.36 -20.55 0.25
C ASP A 78 -10.43 -19.12 -0.27
N LEU A 79 -10.56 -18.98 -1.59
CA LEU A 79 -10.51 -17.68 -2.27
C LEU A 79 -11.77 -16.82 -2.04
N HIS A 80 -12.85 -17.43 -1.54
CA HIS A 80 -14.14 -16.75 -1.34
C HIS A 80 -14.73 -17.12 0.01
N ALA A 81 -14.38 -16.32 1.03
CA ALA A 81 -14.69 -16.61 2.42
C ALA A 81 -15.40 -15.44 3.13
N HIS A 82 -16.55 -15.71 3.74
CA HIS A 82 -17.22 -14.78 4.63
C HIS A 82 -16.67 -14.91 6.06
N ASN A 83 -15.71 -14.05 6.40
CA ASN A 83 -14.98 -14.05 7.69
C ASN A 83 -15.33 -12.85 8.58
N GLU A 84 -16.51 -12.27 8.44
CA GLU A 84 -16.95 -11.10 9.20
C GLU A 84 -16.89 -11.36 10.72
N SER A 85 -17.14 -12.62 11.13
CA SER A 85 -17.10 -13.07 12.53
C SER A 85 -15.72 -13.54 13.02
N ILE A 86 -14.62 -13.20 12.34
CA ILE A 86 -13.27 -13.70 12.68
C ILE A 86 -12.84 -13.31 14.10
N PHE A 87 -13.36 -12.20 14.65
CA PHE A 87 -13.05 -11.78 16.01
C PHE A 87 -13.79 -12.60 17.08
N GLN A 88 -14.95 -13.16 16.72
CA GLN A 88 -15.74 -14.02 17.59
C GLN A 88 -15.29 -15.47 17.49
N LEU A 89 -14.90 -15.91 16.29
CA LEU A 89 -14.47 -17.28 15.98
C LEU A 89 -13.05 -17.31 15.41
N PRO A 90 -12.02 -16.84 16.14
CA PRO A 90 -10.66 -16.67 15.62
C PRO A 90 -9.95 -18.00 15.30
N ALA A 91 -10.38 -19.09 15.93
CA ALA A 91 -9.91 -20.44 15.61
C ALA A 91 -10.31 -20.89 14.20
N ALA A 92 -11.36 -20.29 13.63
CA ALA A 92 -11.91 -20.65 12.33
C ALA A 92 -12.14 -22.17 12.16
N GLU A 93 -12.58 -22.85 13.22
CA GLU A 93 -12.59 -24.32 13.30
C GLU A 93 -13.37 -24.98 12.15
N SER A 94 -14.49 -24.37 11.74
CA SER A 94 -15.28 -24.87 10.60
C SER A 94 -14.50 -24.86 9.27
N ARG A 95 -13.45 -24.06 9.14
CA ARG A 95 -12.56 -24.02 7.97
C ARG A 95 -11.33 -24.88 8.17
N VAL A 96 -10.64 -24.74 9.31
CA VAL A 96 -9.42 -25.50 9.59
C VAL A 96 -9.68 -26.99 9.48
N ARG A 97 -10.77 -27.51 10.06
CA ARG A 97 -11.10 -28.94 9.98
C ARG A 97 -11.42 -29.44 8.57
N GLN A 98 -11.63 -28.55 7.60
CA GLN A 98 -11.75 -28.91 6.17
C GLN A 98 -10.39 -29.01 5.46
N GLY A 99 -9.29 -28.72 6.14
CA GLY A 99 -7.95 -28.58 5.54
C GLY A 99 -7.64 -27.16 5.05
N VAL A 100 -8.49 -26.17 5.34
CA VAL A 100 -8.22 -24.78 4.96
C VAL A 100 -7.17 -24.18 5.88
N THR A 101 -6.15 -23.59 5.27
CA THR A 101 -5.04 -22.93 5.97
C THR A 101 -4.95 -21.44 5.66
N THR A 102 -5.55 -21.01 4.54
CA THR A 102 -5.57 -19.62 4.09
C THR A 102 -6.95 -19.26 3.55
N THR A 103 -7.41 -18.04 3.81
CA THR A 103 -8.68 -17.52 3.31
C THR A 103 -8.51 -16.12 2.73
N LEU A 104 -9.27 -15.78 1.69
CA LEU A 104 -9.44 -14.42 1.20
C LEU A 104 -10.85 -13.94 1.56
N ALA A 105 -10.90 -12.92 2.40
CA ALA A 105 -12.11 -12.36 2.98
C ALA A 105 -12.52 -11.03 2.33
N GLY A 106 -13.69 -10.52 2.71
CA GLY A 106 -14.32 -9.36 2.07
C GLY A 106 -14.85 -9.63 0.65
N PRO A 107 -15.47 -10.78 0.34
CA PRO A 107 -16.08 -10.98 -0.96
C PRO A 107 -17.36 -10.15 -1.13
N ASP A 108 -17.96 -10.20 -2.33
CA ASP A 108 -19.30 -9.67 -2.65
C ASP A 108 -19.49 -8.17 -2.37
N GLY A 109 -18.39 -7.41 -2.42
CA GLY A 109 -18.38 -5.98 -2.10
C GLY A 109 -18.54 -5.66 -0.62
N GLY A 110 -18.52 -6.68 0.23
CA GLY A 110 -18.27 -6.55 1.65
C GLY A 110 -16.78 -6.36 1.93
N GLY A 111 -16.45 -6.03 3.18
CA GLY A 111 -15.07 -5.77 3.59
C GLY A 111 -15.00 -4.62 4.61
N PRO A 112 -13.89 -4.51 5.35
CA PRO A 112 -13.78 -3.54 6.43
C PRO A 112 -13.57 -2.11 5.92
N THR A 113 -14.26 -1.16 6.56
CA THR A 113 -14.06 0.28 6.38
C THR A 113 -14.22 0.95 7.76
N PRO A 114 -13.21 1.64 8.33
CA PRO A 114 -11.83 1.84 7.83
C PRO A 114 -11.00 0.53 7.79
N PHE A 115 -10.18 0.37 6.76
CA PHE A 115 -9.52 -0.91 6.44
C PHE A 115 -8.30 -1.18 7.34
N GLY A 116 -7.37 -0.23 7.47
CA GLY A 116 -6.14 -0.37 8.26
C GLY A 116 -6.40 -0.67 9.73
N ALA A 117 -7.31 0.08 10.38
CA ALA A 117 -7.69 -0.15 11.77
C ALA A 117 -8.27 -1.56 12.01
N TYR A 118 -8.98 -2.11 11.02
CA TYR A 118 -9.48 -3.48 11.09
C TYR A 118 -8.34 -4.49 11.02
N LEU A 119 -7.39 -4.32 10.10
CA LEU A 119 -6.23 -5.22 9.99
C LEU A 119 -5.32 -5.16 11.22
N GLU A 120 -5.08 -3.97 11.78
CA GLU A 120 -4.32 -3.81 13.04
C GLU A 120 -4.99 -4.53 14.21
N ARG A 121 -6.33 -4.55 14.25
CA ARG A 121 -7.08 -5.34 15.22
C ARG A 121 -6.91 -6.84 14.94
N ALA A 122 -6.97 -7.26 13.69
CA ALA A 122 -6.77 -8.66 13.30
C ALA A 122 -5.35 -9.17 13.62
N ASP A 123 -4.31 -8.35 13.49
CA ASP A 123 -2.93 -8.73 13.86
C ASP A 123 -2.79 -9.09 15.34
N LYS A 124 -3.64 -8.53 16.21
CA LYS A 124 -3.61 -8.74 17.66
C LYS A 124 -4.36 -10.00 18.09
N VAL A 125 -5.01 -10.69 17.16
CA VAL A 125 -5.80 -11.89 17.44
C VAL A 125 -5.03 -13.14 17.02
N ALA A 126 -5.07 -14.16 17.87
CA ALA A 126 -4.46 -15.45 17.56
C ALA A 126 -5.37 -16.23 16.58
N LEU A 127 -5.05 -16.19 15.29
CA LEU A 127 -5.85 -16.75 14.20
C LEU A 127 -5.50 -18.23 13.94
N GLY A 128 -6.51 -19.06 13.65
CA GLY A 128 -6.32 -20.47 13.24
C GLY A 128 -5.99 -20.64 11.76
N VAL A 129 -6.27 -19.64 10.91
CA VAL A 129 -5.95 -19.63 9.48
C VAL A 129 -5.24 -18.34 9.10
N ASN A 130 -4.47 -18.37 8.02
CA ASN A 130 -4.04 -17.15 7.36
C ASN A 130 -5.23 -16.44 6.72
N VAL A 131 -5.26 -15.11 6.77
CA VAL A 131 -6.38 -14.35 6.20
C VAL A 131 -5.87 -13.12 5.46
N GLY A 132 -6.21 -13.01 4.18
CA GLY A 132 -6.13 -11.76 3.42
C GLY A 132 -7.51 -11.13 3.28
N TRP A 133 -7.59 -9.83 3.01
CA TRP A 133 -8.86 -9.13 2.79
C TRP A 133 -8.87 -8.36 1.48
N LEU A 134 -10.04 -8.32 0.85
CA LEU A 134 -10.41 -7.39 -0.20
C LEU A 134 -11.08 -6.16 0.43
N VAL A 135 -10.91 -5.00 -0.20
CA VAL A 135 -11.77 -3.85 0.07
C VAL A 135 -13.10 -4.06 -0.66
N GLY A 136 -14.21 -3.74 0.01
CA GLY A 136 -15.54 -3.94 -0.52
C GLY A 136 -16.10 -2.69 -1.20
N PHE A 137 -16.46 -2.78 -2.48
CA PHE A 137 -17.12 -1.67 -3.18
C PHE A 137 -18.43 -1.24 -2.49
N GLY A 138 -19.20 -2.19 -1.97
CA GLY A 138 -20.43 -1.94 -1.20
C GLY A 138 -20.18 -1.22 0.10
N SER A 139 -19.19 -1.66 0.90
CA SER A 139 -18.79 -0.97 2.12
C SER A 139 -18.35 0.47 1.84
N VAL A 140 -17.56 0.69 0.79
CA VAL A 140 -17.09 2.01 0.36
C VAL A 140 -18.27 2.89 -0.09
N ARG A 141 -19.14 2.36 -0.94
CA ARG A 141 -20.32 3.11 -1.43
C ARG A 141 -21.27 3.45 -0.29
N GLN A 142 -21.51 2.52 0.63
CA GLN A 142 -22.34 2.74 1.82
C GLN A 142 -21.75 3.84 2.72
N ALA A 143 -20.42 3.89 2.91
CA ALA A 143 -19.77 4.91 3.72
C ALA A 143 -19.84 6.33 3.12
N VAL A 144 -20.05 6.44 1.80
CA VAL A 144 -20.09 7.74 1.10
C VAL A 144 -21.52 8.17 0.76
N LEU A 145 -22.33 7.28 0.17
CA LEU A 145 -23.68 7.56 -0.32
C LEU A 145 -24.79 6.93 0.54
N GLY A 146 -24.46 6.07 1.49
CA GLY A 146 -25.45 5.24 2.17
C GLY A 146 -26.21 4.34 1.18
N ARG A 147 -27.53 4.25 1.35
CA ARG A 147 -28.44 3.46 0.50
C ARG A 147 -29.13 4.28 -0.59
N SER A 148 -28.53 5.38 -1.02
CA SER A 148 -29.09 6.23 -2.09
C SER A 148 -28.97 5.57 -3.46
N ASP A 149 -30.08 5.60 -4.20
CA ASP A 149 -30.20 5.15 -5.60
C ASP A 149 -29.95 6.32 -6.55
N ARG A 150 -28.66 6.67 -6.69
CA ARG A 150 -28.14 7.68 -7.62
C ARG A 150 -26.66 7.46 -7.86
N ALA A 151 -26.13 8.02 -8.94
CA ALA A 151 -24.69 8.13 -9.13
C ALA A 151 -24.05 9.06 -8.08
N PRO A 152 -22.78 8.84 -7.71
CA PRO A 152 -22.00 9.81 -6.94
C PRO A 152 -21.76 11.08 -7.76
N ASN A 153 -21.68 12.22 -7.09
CA ASN A 153 -21.08 13.41 -7.69
C ASN A 153 -19.54 13.28 -7.74
N ALA A 154 -18.84 14.29 -8.27
CA ALA A 154 -17.38 14.25 -8.43
C ALA A 154 -16.64 14.05 -7.09
N ASP A 155 -17.02 14.80 -6.05
CA ASP A 155 -16.36 14.75 -4.74
C ASP A 155 -16.59 13.41 -4.03
N GLU A 156 -17.81 12.87 -4.13
CA GLU A 156 -18.17 11.56 -3.59
C GLU A 156 -17.42 10.44 -4.31
N LEU A 157 -17.35 10.48 -5.64
CA LEU A 157 -16.61 9.51 -6.43
C LEU A 157 -15.12 9.53 -6.07
N ASP A 158 -14.54 10.73 -5.93
CA ASP A 158 -13.14 10.87 -5.53
C ASP A 158 -12.90 10.42 -4.09
N ARG A 159 -13.87 10.61 -3.19
CA ARG A 159 -13.81 10.03 -1.84
C ARG A 159 -13.85 8.50 -1.87
N MET A 160 -14.69 7.89 -2.70
CA MET A 160 -14.72 6.44 -2.89
C MET A 160 -13.38 5.91 -3.42
N LYS A 161 -12.80 6.57 -4.43
CA LYS A 161 -11.46 6.26 -4.96
C LYS A 161 -10.39 6.35 -3.88
N ARG A 162 -10.39 7.40 -3.04
CA ARG A 162 -9.44 7.55 -1.94
C ARG A 162 -9.54 6.43 -0.92
N LEU A 163 -10.76 6.01 -0.53
CA LEU A 163 -10.96 4.90 0.40
C LEU A 163 -10.41 3.59 -0.15
N VAL A 164 -10.63 3.31 -1.44
CA VAL A 164 -10.06 2.12 -2.10
C VAL A 164 -8.53 2.22 -2.19
N GLY A 165 -7.99 3.36 -2.62
CA GLY A 165 -6.54 3.57 -2.69
C GLY A 165 -5.86 3.41 -1.34
N GLN A 166 -6.46 3.94 -0.28
CA GLN A 166 -5.99 3.77 1.10
C GLN A 166 -6.01 2.29 1.51
N ALA A 167 -7.11 1.57 1.27
CA ALA A 167 -7.19 0.16 1.63
C ALA A 167 -6.16 -0.70 0.88
N MET A 168 -5.90 -0.41 -0.41
CA MET A 168 -4.85 -1.08 -1.18
C MET A 168 -3.46 -0.83 -0.59
N HIS A 169 -3.16 0.41 -0.19
CA HIS A 169 -1.90 0.75 0.49
C HIS A 169 -1.77 0.04 1.85
N GLU A 170 -2.87 -0.09 2.58
CA GLU A 170 -2.93 -0.79 3.87
C GLU A 170 -2.88 -2.32 3.76
N GLY A 171 -2.86 -2.86 2.53
CA GLY A 171 -2.60 -4.27 2.23
C GLY A 171 -3.76 -5.07 1.66
N ALA A 172 -4.83 -4.41 1.17
CA ALA A 172 -5.92 -5.11 0.49
C ALA A 172 -5.44 -5.83 -0.77
N PHE A 173 -5.90 -7.06 -0.99
CA PHE A 173 -5.55 -7.86 -2.17
C PHE A 173 -6.23 -7.39 -3.46
N GLY A 174 -7.21 -6.50 -3.35
CA GLY A 174 -8.03 -6.08 -4.47
C GLY A 174 -9.37 -5.54 -4.03
N LEU A 175 -10.26 -5.36 -5.00
CA LEU A 175 -11.62 -4.85 -4.83
C LEU A 175 -12.63 -5.95 -5.13
N SER A 176 -13.56 -6.18 -4.21
CA SER A 176 -14.73 -7.03 -4.45
C SER A 176 -15.96 -6.19 -4.78
N THR A 177 -16.88 -6.75 -5.57
CA THR A 177 -18.23 -6.20 -5.78
C THR A 177 -19.29 -7.26 -5.57
N GLY A 178 -20.47 -6.82 -5.14
CA GLY A 178 -21.68 -7.61 -5.11
C GLY A 178 -22.81 -6.82 -5.71
N LEU A 179 -22.81 -6.77 -7.04
CA LEU A 179 -23.67 -5.86 -7.82
C LEU A 179 -25.14 -6.28 -7.79
N LEU A 180 -25.46 -7.47 -7.26
CA LEU A 180 -26.83 -7.87 -6.93
C LEU A 180 -27.37 -7.13 -5.69
N TYR A 181 -26.50 -6.72 -4.77
CA TYR A 181 -26.88 -6.25 -3.43
C TYR A 181 -27.00 -4.73 -3.33
N VAL A 182 -27.89 -4.26 -2.46
CA VAL A 182 -27.97 -2.85 -2.08
C VAL A 182 -26.79 -2.51 -1.14
N PRO A 183 -26.08 -1.38 -1.35
CA PRO A 183 -26.37 -0.30 -2.29
C PRO A 183 -25.65 -0.40 -3.64
N GLN A 184 -24.91 -1.47 -3.89
CA GLN A 184 -24.05 -1.65 -5.06
C GLN A 184 -24.82 -1.82 -6.37
N THR A 185 -26.01 -2.42 -6.30
CA THR A 185 -26.90 -2.61 -7.45
C THR A 185 -27.31 -1.31 -8.14
N TYR A 186 -27.23 -0.16 -7.46
CA TYR A 186 -27.51 1.15 -8.03
C TYR A 186 -26.33 1.75 -8.79
N ALA A 187 -25.13 1.19 -8.62
CA ALA A 187 -23.93 1.69 -9.26
C ALA A 187 -23.95 1.35 -10.76
N THR A 188 -23.59 2.34 -11.57
CA THR A 188 -23.36 2.14 -13.01
C THR A 188 -22.04 1.39 -13.23
N THR A 189 -21.90 0.69 -14.36
CA THR A 189 -20.62 0.05 -14.72
C THR A 189 -19.47 1.06 -14.78
N ALA A 190 -19.73 2.29 -15.23
CA ALA A 190 -18.72 3.36 -15.29
C ALA A 190 -18.24 3.79 -13.90
N GLU A 191 -19.15 3.87 -12.91
CA GLU A 191 -18.79 4.11 -11.50
C GLU A 191 -17.89 3.01 -10.97
N VAL A 192 -18.25 1.74 -11.20
CA VAL A 192 -17.45 0.59 -10.77
C VAL A 192 -16.07 0.62 -11.44
N ILE A 193 -15.99 0.84 -12.75
CA ILE A 193 -14.71 0.96 -13.48
C ILE A 193 -13.83 2.07 -12.89
N ALA A 194 -14.41 3.25 -12.62
CA ALA A 194 -13.67 4.40 -12.12
C ALA A 194 -13.03 4.12 -10.74
N VAL A 195 -13.71 3.36 -9.88
CA VAL A 195 -13.20 2.96 -8.57
C VAL A 195 -12.23 1.78 -8.69
N SER A 196 -12.55 0.77 -9.50
CA SER A 196 -11.70 -0.40 -9.76
C SER A 196 -10.33 -0.01 -10.32
N LYS A 197 -10.24 1.02 -11.17
CA LYS A 197 -8.96 1.52 -11.70
C LYS A 197 -7.94 1.82 -10.61
N VAL A 198 -8.38 2.37 -9.48
CA VAL A 198 -7.49 2.67 -8.33
C VAL A 198 -6.89 1.39 -7.75
N ALA A 199 -7.70 0.33 -7.60
CA ALA A 199 -7.21 -0.97 -7.16
C ALA A 199 -6.30 -1.63 -8.21
N GLY A 200 -6.62 -1.49 -9.49
CA GLY A 200 -5.80 -2.01 -10.60
C GLY A 200 -4.45 -1.33 -10.74
N ASP A 201 -4.36 -0.01 -10.51
CA ASP A 201 -3.09 0.74 -10.49
C ASP A 201 -2.16 0.26 -9.36
N SER A 202 -2.75 -0.30 -8.29
CA SER A 202 -2.03 -0.89 -7.15
C SER A 202 -1.73 -2.38 -7.30
N GLY A 203 -2.04 -2.99 -8.46
CA GLY A 203 -1.81 -4.42 -8.73
C GLY A 203 -2.85 -5.37 -8.13
N GLY A 204 -4.01 -4.86 -7.69
CA GLY A 204 -5.06 -5.67 -7.05
C GLY A 204 -5.88 -6.52 -8.03
N ILE A 205 -6.56 -7.53 -7.48
CA ILE A 205 -7.53 -8.35 -8.22
C ILE A 205 -8.96 -7.79 -8.13
N TYR A 206 -9.77 -8.06 -9.13
CA TYR A 206 -11.19 -7.72 -9.15
C TYR A 206 -12.01 -9.00 -8.95
N THR A 207 -12.78 -9.08 -7.87
CA THR A 207 -13.71 -10.19 -7.63
C THR A 207 -15.14 -9.67 -7.72
N SER A 208 -16.06 -10.47 -8.27
CA SER A 208 -17.42 -10.00 -8.50
C SER A 208 -18.46 -11.09 -8.31
N HIS A 209 -19.32 -10.86 -7.32
CA HIS A 209 -20.68 -11.36 -7.35
C HIS A 209 -21.45 -10.53 -8.38
N LEU A 210 -21.83 -11.21 -9.46
CA LEU A 210 -22.38 -10.60 -10.66
C LEU A 210 -23.71 -9.91 -10.38
N ARG A 211 -24.01 -8.87 -11.15
CA ARG A 211 -25.29 -8.15 -11.05
C ARG A 211 -26.49 -9.07 -11.31
N LYS A 212 -26.31 -10.08 -12.17
CA LYS A 212 -27.29 -11.09 -12.54
C LYS A 212 -26.62 -12.45 -12.63
N GLU A 213 -27.23 -13.44 -11.97
CA GLU A 213 -26.77 -14.84 -11.96
C GLU A 213 -27.81 -15.81 -12.55
N GLY A 214 -29.05 -15.33 -12.71
CA GLY A 214 -30.15 -16.02 -13.39
C GLY A 214 -30.43 -15.39 -14.76
N LEU A 215 -31.64 -14.89 -14.98
CA LEU A 215 -31.97 -14.15 -16.20
C LEU A 215 -31.05 -12.91 -16.32
N GLY A 216 -30.21 -12.88 -17.36
CA GLY A 216 -29.15 -11.89 -17.54
C GLY A 216 -27.73 -12.33 -17.14
N LEU A 217 -27.51 -13.61 -16.81
CA LEU A 217 -26.17 -14.15 -16.45
C LEU A 217 -25.07 -13.77 -17.45
N LEU A 218 -25.35 -13.90 -18.75
CA LEU A 218 -24.35 -13.60 -19.79
C LEU A 218 -23.94 -12.11 -19.75
N ASP A 219 -24.91 -11.22 -19.55
CA ASP A 219 -24.64 -9.78 -19.41
C ASP A 219 -23.86 -9.48 -18.13
N GLY A 220 -24.17 -10.17 -17.03
CA GLY A 220 -23.41 -10.07 -15.78
C GLY A 220 -21.94 -10.48 -15.95
N VAL A 221 -21.69 -11.60 -16.64
CA VAL A 221 -20.32 -12.05 -16.96
C VAL A 221 -19.62 -11.05 -17.89
N ALA A 222 -20.31 -10.55 -18.91
CA ALA A 222 -19.77 -9.54 -19.82
C ALA A 222 -19.42 -8.24 -19.08
N GLU A 223 -20.25 -7.80 -18.13
CA GLU A 223 -20.00 -6.62 -17.30
C GLU A 223 -18.72 -6.79 -16.47
N ALA A 224 -18.56 -7.93 -15.78
CA ALA A 224 -17.37 -8.19 -14.96
C ALA A 224 -16.07 -8.26 -15.81
N ILE A 225 -16.12 -8.93 -16.97
CA ILE A 225 -14.99 -8.99 -17.91
C ILE A 225 -14.63 -7.58 -18.41
N ARG A 226 -15.63 -6.77 -18.77
CA ARG A 226 -15.42 -5.38 -19.19
C ARG A 226 -14.78 -4.55 -18.07
N ILE A 227 -15.27 -4.65 -16.84
CA ILE A 227 -14.71 -3.93 -15.69
C ILE A 227 -13.24 -4.29 -15.51
N GLY A 228 -12.91 -5.58 -15.48
CA GLY A 228 -11.53 -6.03 -15.35
C GLY A 228 -10.63 -5.52 -16.48
N LYS A 229 -11.13 -5.51 -17.72
CA LYS A 229 -10.36 -5.02 -18.88
C LYS A 229 -10.07 -3.53 -18.77
N GLU A 230 -11.10 -2.72 -18.50
CA GLU A 230 -10.97 -1.26 -18.45
C GLU A 230 -10.24 -0.77 -17.20
N ALA A 231 -10.28 -1.52 -16.10
CA ALA A 231 -9.49 -1.27 -14.90
C ALA A 231 -8.08 -1.88 -14.97
N GLY A 232 -7.84 -2.78 -15.92
CA GLY A 232 -6.58 -3.51 -16.07
C GLY A 232 -6.29 -4.46 -14.89
N MET A 233 -7.33 -5.11 -14.38
CA MET A 233 -7.28 -6.02 -13.23
C MET A 233 -7.53 -7.46 -13.67
N PRO A 234 -6.84 -8.44 -13.05
CA PRO A 234 -7.26 -9.82 -13.14
C PRO A 234 -8.64 -10.03 -12.51
N VAL A 235 -9.49 -10.86 -13.13
CA VAL A 235 -10.88 -11.05 -12.74
C VAL A 235 -11.11 -12.42 -12.12
N VAL A 236 -11.85 -12.46 -11.02
CA VAL A 236 -12.47 -13.67 -10.46
C VAL A 236 -13.99 -13.51 -10.53
N LEU A 237 -14.62 -14.31 -11.39
CA LEU A 237 -16.07 -14.52 -11.36
C LEU A 237 -16.35 -15.43 -10.18
N THR A 238 -16.77 -14.83 -9.06
CA THR A 238 -16.91 -15.56 -7.81
C THR A 238 -18.12 -16.46 -7.84
N HIS A 239 -18.08 -17.55 -7.07
CA HIS A 239 -19.12 -18.55 -6.87
C HIS A 239 -19.93 -18.84 -8.14
N HIS A 240 -19.23 -19.00 -9.27
CA HIS A 240 -19.83 -18.97 -10.59
C HIS A 240 -20.90 -20.06 -10.75
N LYS A 241 -22.05 -19.65 -11.29
CA LYS A 241 -23.27 -20.46 -11.28
C LYS A 241 -24.28 -20.00 -12.34
N ALA A 242 -25.27 -20.84 -12.60
CA ALA A 242 -26.47 -20.49 -13.36
C ALA A 242 -27.71 -20.74 -12.50
N ILE A 243 -28.43 -19.68 -12.13
CA ILE A 243 -29.60 -19.76 -11.27
C ILE A 243 -30.90 -19.86 -12.08
N GLY A 244 -31.78 -20.77 -11.65
CA GLY A 244 -33.11 -20.92 -12.21
C GLY A 244 -33.13 -21.83 -13.44
N LYS A 245 -34.23 -22.58 -13.59
CA LYS A 245 -34.38 -23.63 -14.63
C LYS A 245 -34.11 -23.11 -16.04
N ALA A 246 -34.51 -21.87 -16.34
CA ALA A 246 -34.32 -21.26 -17.65
C ALA A 246 -32.84 -21.04 -18.03
N MET A 247 -31.94 -21.05 -17.04
CA MET A 247 -30.51 -20.80 -17.22
C MET A 247 -29.65 -22.05 -17.09
N TRP A 248 -30.22 -23.19 -16.71
CA TRP A 248 -29.46 -24.43 -16.61
C TRP A 248 -28.82 -24.81 -17.96
N GLY A 249 -27.57 -25.25 -17.93
CA GLY A 249 -26.72 -25.50 -19.10
C GLY A 249 -26.02 -24.26 -19.67
N ARG A 250 -26.43 -23.04 -19.29
CA ARG A 250 -25.80 -21.80 -19.79
C ARG A 250 -24.40 -21.57 -19.24
N SER A 251 -23.99 -22.35 -18.24
CA SER A 251 -22.59 -22.36 -17.80
C SER A 251 -21.62 -22.60 -18.96
N ALA A 252 -21.99 -23.43 -19.95
CA ALA A 252 -21.17 -23.67 -21.14
C ALA A 252 -20.82 -22.37 -21.91
N ALA A 253 -21.79 -21.46 -22.07
CA ALA A 253 -21.56 -20.19 -22.73
C ALA A 253 -20.68 -19.26 -21.88
N THR A 254 -20.93 -19.19 -20.57
CA THR A 254 -20.12 -18.34 -19.67
C THR A 254 -18.67 -18.81 -19.56
N LEU A 255 -18.41 -20.13 -19.58
CA LEU A 255 -17.05 -20.67 -19.59
C LEU A 255 -16.35 -20.35 -20.91
N ALA A 256 -17.04 -20.43 -22.04
CA ALA A 256 -16.50 -19.99 -23.33
C ALA A 256 -16.17 -18.48 -23.34
N MET A 257 -16.90 -17.66 -22.58
CA MET A 257 -16.53 -16.23 -22.41
C MET A 257 -15.24 -16.06 -21.61
N ILE A 258 -15.01 -16.89 -20.57
CA ILE A 258 -13.73 -16.91 -19.84
C ILE A 258 -12.60 -17.28 -20.80
N ASP A 259 -12.75 -18.38 -21.55
CA ASP A 259 -11.75 -18.83 -22.52
C ASP A 259 -11.44 -17.75 -23.57
N SER A 260 -12.48 -17.11 -24.11
CA SER A 260 -12.34 -16.02 -25.08
C SER A 260 -11.58 -14.81 -24.52
N ALA A 261 -11.92 -14.38 -23.30
CA ALA A 261 -11.21 -13.28 -22.64
C ALA A 261 -9.73 -13.62 -22.39
N ARG A 262 -9.44 -14.87 -21.98
CA ARG A 262 -8.07 -15.35 -21.79
C ARG A 262 -7.28 -15.45 -23.09
N ALA A 263 -7.89 -15.94 -24.16
CA ALA A 263 -7.29 -15.96 -25.48
C ALA A 263 -6.99 -14.54 -26.00
N ALA A 264 -7.80 -13.55 -25.62
CA ALA A 264 -7.57 -12.13 -25.90
C ALA A 264 -6.54 -11.46 -24.97
N GLY A 265 -5.84 -12.22 -24.11
CA GLY A 265 -4.79 -11.73 -23.22
C GLY A 265 -5.27 -11.14 -21.89
N GLN A 266 -6.57 -11.24 -21.58
CA GLN A 266 -7.10 -10.82 -20.29
C GLN A 266 -7.04 -11.96 -19.27
N ASP A 267 -6.56 -11.69 -18.06
CA ASP A 267 -6.54 -12.70 -17.01
C ASP A 267 -7.89 -12.81 -16.29
N VAL A 268 -8.72 -13.76 -16.73
CA VAL A 268 -10.05 -14.05 -16.15
C VAL A 268 -10.09 -15.48 -15.63
N MET A 269 -10.66 -15.68 -14.45
CA MET A 269 -10.93 -17.00 -13.88
C MET A 269 -12.26 -17.01 -13.12
N ALA A 270 -12.66 -18.17 -12.62
CA ALA A 270 -13.81 -18.32 -11.74
C ALA A 270 -13.41 -19.04 -10.44
N ASP A 271 -14.27 -18.95 -9.43
CA ASP A 271 -14.31 -19.90 -8.32
C ASP A 271 -15.72 -20.47 -8.14
N GLN A 272 -15.83 -21.60 -7.44
CA GLN A 272 -17.12 -22.27 -7.22
C GLN A 272 -17.11 -23.12 -5.96
N TYR A 273 -18.25 -23.15 -5.25
CA TYR A 273 -18.56 -24.14 -4.21
C TYR A 273 -19.28 -25.37 -4.80
N PRO A 274 -19.07 -26.58 -4.26
CA PRO A 274 -19.51 -27.84 -4.87
C PRO A 274 -20.97 -28.24 -4.52
N TYR A 275 -21.92 -27.31 -4.62
CA TYR A 275 -23.32 -27.54 -4.22
C TYR A 275 -24.30 -26.94 -5.23
N THR A 276 -25.49 -27.55 -5.30
CA THR A 276 -26.62 -27.11 -6.14
C THR A 276 -27.54 -26.09 -5.45
N ALA A 277 -27.18 -25.65 -4.24
CA ALA A 277 -27.88 -24.59 -3.54
C ALA A 277 -26.96 -23.40 -3.24
N SER A 278 -27.52 -22.19 -3.27
CA SER A 278 -26.85 -20.96 -2.86
C SER A 278 -27.32 -20.54 -1.47
N SER A 279 -26.63 -19.62 -0.81
CA SER A 279 -27.09 -19.04 0.45
C SER A 279 -26.83 -17.54 0.50
N THR A 280 -27.84 -16.77 0.90
CA THR A 280 -27.77 -15.31 1.07
C THR A 280 -28.98 -14.81 1.85
N GLY A 281 -29.15 -13.50 1.99
CA GLY A 281 -30.25 -12.89 2.74
C GLY A 281 -31.60 -12.97 2.03
N PHE A 282 -32.67 -13.04 2.82
CA PHE A 282 -34.08 -13.06 2.40
C PHE A 282 -34.48 -11.90 1.48
N ASN A 283 -33.79 -10.77 1.62
CA ASN A 283 -34.05 -9.53 0.89
C ASN A 283 -33.86 -9.67 -0.63
N VAL A 284 -33.11 -10.66 -1.11
CA VAL A 284 -32.96 -10.90 -2.57
C VAL A 284 -34.26 -11.36 -3.24
N LEU A 285 -35.29 -11.72 -2.46
CA LEU A 285 -36.62 -12.02 -2.96
C LEU A 285 -37.45 -10.77 -3.29
N VAL A 286 -36.94 -9.57 -3.01
CA VAL A 286 -37.61 -8.29 -3.24
C VAL A 286 -36.81 -7.47 -4.25
N PRO A 287 -37.46 -6.77 -5.21
CA PRO A 287 -36.78 -5.89 -6.14
C PRO A 287 -35.92 -4.83 -5.43
N ALA A 288 -34.66 -4.69 -5.86
CA ALA A 288 -33.69 -3.84 -5.19
C ALA A 288 -34.11 -2.36 -5.06
N TRP A 289 -34.87 -1.82 -6.03
CA TRP A 289 -35.37 -0.44 -5.99
C TRP A 289 -36.27 -0.18 -4.78
N ALA A 290 -36.95 -1.21 -4.27
CA ALA A 290 -37.85 -1.09 -3.12
C ALA A 290 -37.10 -0.69 -1.84
N PHE A 291 -35.80 -0.99 -1.76
CA PHE A 291 -34.92 -0.69 -0.64
C PHE A 291 -34.18 0.66 -0.76
N ALA A 292 -34.39 1.42 -1.83
CA ALA A 292 -33.74 2.72 -2.02
C ALA A 292 -34.10 3.65 -0.86
N GLY A 293 -33.09 4.22 -0.17
CA GLY A 293 -33.32 5.04 1.02
C GLY A 293 -33.60 4.26 2.33
N GLY A 294 -33.40 2.93 2.34
CA GLY A 294 -33.38 2.12 3.56
C GLY A 294 -34.72 1.52 3.98
N ASP A 295 -34.71 0.84 5.13
CA ASP A 295 -35.81 -0.03 5.57
C ASP A 295 -37.07 0.77 5.94
N SER A 296 -36.91 1.98 6.51
CA SER A 296 -38.04 2.88 6.75
C SER A 296 -38.70 3.35 5.45
N ALA A 297 -37.93 3.52 4.36
CA ALA A 297 -38.49 3.85 3.06
C ALA A 297 -39.22 2.66 2.46
N PHE A 298 -38.65 1.45 2.56
CA PHE A 298 -39.35 0.21 2.19
C PHE A 298 -40.69 0.07 2.93
N ALA A 299 -40.71 0.27 4.25
CA ALA A 299 -41.92 0.20 5.08
C ALA A 299 -43.00 1.22 4.68
N ARG A 300 -42.61 2.39 4.15
CA ARG A 300 -43.56 3.36 3.57
C ARG A 300 -44.06 2.90 2.20
N ARG A 301 -43.17 2.41 1.33
CA ARG A 301 -43.54 1.96 -0.03
C ARG A 301 -44.52 0.79 -0.01
N VAL A 302 -44.38 -0.14 0.93
CA VAL A 302 -45.32 -1.28 1.03
C VAL A 302 -46.72 -0.90 1.55
N LYS A 303 -46.88 0.33 2.09
CA LYS A 303 -48.18 0.91 2.48
C LYS A 303 -48.83 1.71 1.35
N ASP A 304 -48.04 2.17 0.38
CA ASP A 304 -48.56 2.81 -0.82
C ASP A 304 -49.12 1.73 -1.77
N PRO A 305 -50.41 1.79 -2.18
CA PRO A 305 -51.01 0.72 -2.97
C PRO A 305 -50.34 0.46 -4.32
N VAL A 306 -49.87 1.51 -5.01
CA VAL A 306 -49.27 1.40 -6.35
C VAL A 306 -47.86 0.83 -6.25
N LEU A 307 -47.09 1.32 -5.30
CA LEU A 307 -45.74 0.83 -5.07
C LEU A 307 -45.77 -0.60 -4.50
N ARG A 308 -46.73 -0.92 -3.62
CA ARG A 308 -46.94 -2.29 -3.12
C ARG A 308 -47.24 -3.25 -4.26
N ASP A 309 -48.13 -2.92 -5.19
CA ASP A 309 -48.43 -3.78 -6.35
C ASP A 309 -47.18 -4.03 -7.21
N SER A 310 -46.36 -2.99 -7.42
CA SER A 310 -45.10 -3.10 -8.15
C SER A 310 -44.08 -4.00 -7.41
N ILE A 311 -43.98 -3.87 -6.09
CA ILE A 311 -43.15 -4.74 -5.24
C ILE A 311 -43.65 -6.19 -5.31
N ALA A 312 -44.96 -6.40 -5.18
CA ALA A 312 -45.60 -7.71 -5.22
C ALA A 312 -45.35 -8.44 -6.54
N LYS A 313 -45.47 -7.73 -7.67
CA LYS A 313 -45.16 -8.27 -9.01
C LYS A 313 -43.71 -8.70 -9.12
N GLY A 314 -42.78 -7.89 -8.63
CA GLY A 314 -41.36 -8.23 -8.67
C GLY A 314 -40.99 -9.39 -7.74
N ILE A 315 -41.59 -9.49 -6.54
CA ILE A 315 -41.43 -10.65 -5.66
C ILE A 315 -41.91 -11.92 -6.35
N LEU A 316 -43.09 -11.86 -6.98
CA LEU A 316 -43.67 -12.99 -7.70
C LEU A 316 -42.73 -13.48 -8.81
N ASP A 317 -42.22 -12.57 -9.65
CA ASP A 317 -41.28 -12.90 -10.71
C ASP A 317 -40.02 -13.60 -10.18
N ILE A 318 -39.44 -13.10 -9.08
CA ILE A 318 -38.25 -13.71 -8.46
C ILE A 318 -38.57 -15.11 -7.91
N LEU A 319 -39.74 -15.30 -7.31
CA LEU A 319 -40.17 -16.61 -6.79
C LEU A 319 -40.43 -17.63 -7.91
N GLU A 320 -40.94 -17.18 -9.06
CA GLU A 320 -41.25 -18.04 -10.19
C GLU A 320 -40.00 -18.38 -11.02
N ASN A 321 -39.18 -17.38 -11.32
CA ASN A 321 -38.18 -17.46 -12.39
C ASN A 321 -36.72 -17.46 -11.90
N ASP A 322 -36.44 -17.03 -10.67
CA ASP A 322 -35.08 -16.89 -10.14
C ASP A 322 -34.90 -17.71 -8.84
N ARG A 323 -34.73 -17.06 -7.68
CA ARG A 323 -34.35 -17.69 -6.41
C ARG A 323 -35.42 -18.62 -5.81
N GLY A 324 -36.68 -18.49 -6.22
CA GLY A 324 -37.72 -19.47 -5.85
C GLY A 324 -37.82 -20.66 -6.82
N GLY A 325 -37.36 -20.52 -8.06
CA GLY A 325 -37.39 -21.56 -9.08
C GLY A 325 -38.76 -22.23 -9.28
N GLY A 326 -39.84 -21.49 -9.02
CA GLY A 326 -41.24 -21.90 -9.13
C GLY A 326 -41.74 -22.82 -8.01
N ASP A 327 -40.95 -23.05 -6.96
CA ASP A 327 -41.27 -23.98 -5.88
C ASP A 327 -40.79 -23.47 -4.52
N LEU A 328 -41.73 -23.14 -3.64
CA LEU A 328 -41.44 -22.58 -2.31
C LEU A 328 -40.64 -23.54 -1.41
N LYS A 329 -40.63 -24.85 -1.70
CA LYS A 329 -39.81 -25.82 -0.95
C LYS A 329 -38.31 -25.63 -1.18
N ARG A 330 -37.93 -24.89 -2.23
CA ARG A 330 -36.53 -24.58 -2.55
C ARG A 330 -35.98 -23.40 -1.76
N VAL A 331 -36.83 -22.69 -1.05
CA VAL A 331 -36.50 -21.49 -0.28
C VAL A 331 -36.50 -21.88 1.20
N GLN A 332 -35.32 -22.20 1.73
CA GLN A 332 -35.15 -22.72 3.10
C GLN A 332 -34.56 -21.63 4.01
N PHE A 333 -35.10 -21.50 5.22
CA PHE A 333 -34.59 -20.58 6.24
C PHE A 333 -33.33 -21.16 6.92
N ALA A 334 -32.23 -20.43 6.86
CA ALA A 334 -30.98 -20.80 7.54
C ALA A 334 -30.85 -20.17 8.92
N SER A 335 -31.21 -18.88 9.05
CA SER A 335 -31.16 -18.16 10.32
C SER A 335 -32.25 -17.09 10.36
N VAL A 336 -33.02 -17.04 11.45
CA VAL A 336 -34.15 -16.11 11.59
C VAL A 336 -34.20 -15.60 13.03
N ALA A 337 -33.88 -14.33 13.24
CA ALA A 337 -33.83 -13.75 14.59
C ALA A 337 -35.22 -13.56 15.21
N TRP A 338 -36.20 -13.11 14.42
CA TRP A 338 -37.54 -12.75 14.87
C TRP A 338 -38.51 -13.94 14.95
N LYS A 339 -38.17 -15.10 14.37
CA LYS A 339 -38.99 -16.32 14.39
C LYS A 339 -38.12 -17.57 14.23
N ARG A 340 -37.45 -17.95 15.33
CA ARG A 340 -36.41 -19.01 15.33
C ARG A 340 -36.94 -20.40 14.96
N ASP A 341 -38.22 -20.67 15.16
CA ASP A 341 -38.88 -21.93 14.77
C ASP A 341 -38.98 -22.11 13.24
N LEU A 342 -38.72 -21.07 12.44
CA LEU A 342 -38.57 -21.21 10.99
C LEU A 342 -37.22 -21.79 10.56
N GLN A 343 -36.19 -21.78 11.41
CA GLN A 343 -34.87 -22.26 11.02
C GLN A 343 -34.92 -23.74 10.59
N GLY A 344 -34.37 -24.04 9.41
CA GLY A 344 -34.43 -25.35 8.77
C GLY A 344 -35.70 -25.62 7.97
N ARG A 345 -36.79 -24.87 8.20
CA ARG A 345 -38.05 -24.98 7.44
C ARG A 345 -37.99 -24.20 6.13
N THR A 346 -38.97 -24.43 5.28
CA THR A 346 -39.09 -23.78 3.97
C THR A 346 -40.16 -22.67 3.97
N LEU A 347 -40.12 -21.80 2.96
CA LEU A 347 -41.17 -20.81 2.71
C LEU A 347 -42.52 -21.49 2.44
N TYR A 348 -42.51 -22.73 1.89
CA TYR A 348 -43.69 -23.57 1.78
C TYR A 348 -44.30 -23.89 3.16
N ASP A 349 -43.47 -24.35 4.10
CA ASP A 349 -43.94 -24.71 5.45
C ASP A 349 -44.49 -23.51 6.19
N TRP A 350 -43.91 -22.32 5.98
CA TRP A 350 -44.42 -21.08 6.55
C TRP A 350 -45.73 -20.66 5.89
N ALA A 351 -45.89 -20.84 4.57
CA ALA A 351 -47.14 -20.58 3.87
C ALA A 351 -48.29 -21.47 4.38
N VAL A 352 -48.01 -22.76 4.58
CA VAL A 352 -48.96 -23.71 5.18
C VAL A 352 -49.32 -23.29 6.61
N GLU A 353 -48.33 -22.96 7.45
CA GLU A 353 -48.57 -22.48 8.82
C GLU A 353 -49.45 -21.22 8.87
N ARG A 354 -49.26 -20.30 7.92
CA ARG A 354 -50.01 -19.04 7.85
C ARG A 354 -51.39 -19.17 7.21
N GLY A 355 -51.76 -20.38 6.73
CA GLY A 355 -53.03 -20.63 6.07
C GLY A 355 -53.19 -19.91 4.73
N VAL A 356 -52.08 -19.51 4.09
CA VAL A 356 -52.09 -18.91 2.75
C VAL A 356 -51.82 -19.98 1.68
N SER A 357 -52.21 -19.71 0.43
CA SER A 357 -51.92 -20.65 -0.66
C SER A 357 -50.40 -20.88 -0.78
N PRO A 358 -49.91 -22.14 -0.70
CA PRO A 358 -48.49 -22.44 -0.74
C PRO A 358 -47.94 -22.43 -2.17
N THR A 359 -48.15 -21.31 -2.86
CA THR A 359 -47.74 -21.01 -4.23
C THR A 359 -46.91 -19.71 -4.24
N PRO A 360 -46.08 -19.46 -5.26
CA PRO A 360 -45.37 -18.18 -5.40
C PRO A 360 -46.27 -16.95 -5.19
N ARG A 361 -47.46 -16.96 -5.77
CA ARG A 361 -48.45 -15.88 -5.61
C ARG A 361 -48.91 -15.72 -4.17
N GLY A 362 -49.25 -16.81 -3.48
CA GLY A 362 -49.72 -16.75 -2.09
C GLY A 362 -48.63 -16.38 -1.08
N ALA A 363 -47.35 -16.60 -1.40
CA ALA A 363 -46.23 -16.28 -0.53
C ALA A 363 -45.72 -14.82 -0.62
N VAL A 364 -46.22 -14.02 -1.56
CA VAL A 364 -45.76 -12.63 -1.76
C VAL A 364 -45.86 -11.80 -0.49
N ASP A 365 -47.00 -11.87 0.21
CA ASP A 365 -47.21 -11.11 1.44
C ASP A 365 -46.33 -11.60 2.59
N LEU A 366 -45.97 -12.90 2.62
CA LEU A 366 -45.04 -13.45 3.59
C LEU A 366 -43.61 -12.95 3.36
N VAL A 367 -43.21 -12.77 2.10
CA VAL A 367 -41.92 -12.16 1.78
C VAL A 367 -41.88 -10.71 2.28
N ILE A 368 -42.94 -9.93 2.04
CA ILE A 368 -43.02 -8.56 2.57
C ILE A 368 -42.97 -8.57 4.10
N GLU A 369 -43.75 -9.44 4.74
CA GLU A 369 -43.77 -9.61 6.21
C GLU A 369 -42.38 -9.95 6.76
N GLY A 370 -41.70 -10.94 6.17
CA GLY A 370 -40.37 -11.36 6.62
C GLY A 370 -39.32 -10.27 6.50
N VAL A 371 -39.37 -9.46 5.43
CA VAL A 371 -38.48 -8.30 5.27
C VAL A 371 -38.78 -7.22 6.30
N LEU A 372 -40.06 -6.90 6.54
CA LEU A 372 -40.46 -5.92 7.57
C LEU A 372 -40.04 -6.33 8.98
N ASN A 373 -39.97 -7.64 9.25
CA ASN A 373 -39.53 -8.19 10.54
C ASN A 373 -37.99 -8.28 10.68
N GLY A 374 -37.22 -7.76 9.71
CA GLY A 374 -35.77 -7.69 9.77
C GLY A 374 -35.05 -8.73 8.90
N GLY A 375 -35.77 -9.47 8.06
CA GLY A 375 -35.20 -10.43 7.11
C GLY A 375 -34.71 -11.74 7.76
N ALA A 376 -34.01 -12.55 6.97
CA ALA A 376 -33.49 -13.85 7.39
C ALA A 376 -32.27 -14.25 6.53
N GLY A 377 -31.42 -15.15 7.03
CA GLY A 377 -30.50 -15.91 6.18
C GLY A 377 -31.21 -17.07 5.53
N MET A 378 -30.95 -17.34 4.25
CA MET A 378 -31.67 -18.31 3.42
C MET A 378 -30.74 -19.24 2.66
N ILE A 379 -31.26 -20.40 2.26
CA ILE A 379 -30.68 -21.35 1.31
C ILE A 379 -31.66 -21.49 0.13
N TYR A 380 -31.14 -21.40 -1.09
CA TYR A 380 -31.92 -21.46 -2.32
C TYR A 380 -31.46 -22.64 -3.19
N HIS A 381 -32.31 -23.66 -3.34
CA HIS A 381 -32.04 -24.89 -4.10
C HIS A 381 -32.42 -24.73 -5.58
N VAL A 382 -31.59 -24.00 -6.34
CA VAL A 382 -31.96 -23.48 -7.67
C VAL A 382 -30.91 -23.67 -8.77
N MET A 383 -29.90 -24.51 -8.56
CA MET A 383 -28.85 -24.81 -9.55
C MET A 383 -28.88 -26.28 -9.99
N ASP A 384 -28.33 -26.56 -11.17
CA ASP A 384 -28.20 -27.90 -11.75
C ASP A 384 -26.82 -28.53 -11.47
N GLU A 385 -26.81 -29.83 -11.16
CA GLU A 385 -25.57 -30.58 -10.87
C GLU A 385 -24.66 -30.67 -12.11
N GLY A 386 -25.23 -30.72 -13.31
CA GLY A 386 -24.47 -30.72 -14.57
C GLY A 386 -23.71 -29.42 -14.79
N ASP A 387 -24.29 -28.28 -14.43
CA ASP A 387 -23.59 -26.99 -14.43
C ASP A 387 -22.49 -26.93 -13.36
N VAL A 388 -22.75 -27.40 -12.14
CA VAL A 388 -21.74 -27.49 -11.07
C VAL A 388 -20.53 -28.29 -11.55
N GLN A 389 -20.75 -29.49 -12.10
CA GLN A 389 -19.66 -30.32 -12.61
C GLN A 389 -18.92 -29.68 -13.80
N ARG A 390 -19.64 -29.02 -14.71
CA ARG A 390 -19.03 -28.38 -15.89
C ARG A 390 -18.13 -27.21 -15.50
N ILE A 391 -18.61 -26.36 -14.60
CA ILE A 391 -17.84 -25.21 -14.08
C ILE A 391 -16.63 -25.72 -13.31
N MET A 392 -16.80 -26.73 -12.44
CA MET A 392 -15.70 -27.33 -11.67
C MET A 392 -14.60 -27.91 -12.56
N LYS A 393 -14.94 -28.56 -13.68
CA LYS A 393 -13.98 -29.15 -14.63
C LYS A 393 -13.14 -28.11 -15.36
N HIS A 394 -13.62 -26.87 -15.49
CA HIS A 394 -12.93 -25.86 -16.26
C HIS A 394 -11.54 -25.54 -15.65
N PRO A 395 -10.44 -25.45 -16.44
CA PRO A 395 -9.08 -25.36 -15.91
C PRO A 395 -8.80 -24.15 -15.01
N TRP A 396 -9.57 -23.08 -15.22
CA TRP A 396 -9.48 -21.80 -14.50
C TRP A 396 -10.60 -21.60 -13.48
N THR A 397 -11.20 -22.68 -12.99
CA THR A 397 -12.10 -22.65 -11.83
C THR A 397 -11.36 -23.13 -10.59
N ALA A 398 -11.24 -22.26 -9.59
CA ALA A 398 -10.79 -22.60 -8.24
C ALA A 398 -11.96 -23.13 -7.38
N ILE A 399 -11.64 -23.90 -6.34
CA ILE A 399 -12.64 -24.29 -5.34
C ILE A 399 -12.66 -23.23 -4.24
N ALA A 400 -13.83 -22.71 -3.92
CA ALA A 400 -14.04 -21.77 -2.83
C ALA A 400 -15.34 -22.09 -2.10
N SER A 401 -15.42 -21.82 -0.81
CA SER A 401 -16.56 -22.28 0.00
C SER A 401 -17.78 -21.38 -0.10
N ASP A 402 -17.57 -20.07 -0.22
CA ASP A 402 -18.60 -19.05 0.02
C ASP A 402 -19.26 -19.20 1.42
N GLY A 403 -18.59 -19.92 2.32
CA GLY A 403 -19.11 -20.24 3.63
C GLY A 403 -18.85 -19.11 4.61
N SER A 404 -19.73 -18.94 5.58
CA SER A 404 -19.46 -18.13 6.76
C SER A 404 -18.70 -18.95 7.81
N LEU A 405 -17.91 -18.30 8.66
CA LEU A 405 -17.46 -18.93 9.91
C LEU A 405 -18.68 -19.36 10.70
N SER A 406 -18.67 -20.60 11.22
CA SER A 406 -19.82 -21.19 11.88
C SER A 406 -19.40 -22.00 13.09
N GLU A 407 -20.21 -21.93 14.12
CA GLU A 407 -20.10 -22.75 15.32
C GLU A 407 -21.25 -23.78 15.38
N PRO A 408 -21.00 -24.99 15.91
CA PRO A 408 -22.05 -25.99 16.07
C PRO A 408 -23.24 -25.49 16.91
N GLY A 409 -24.46 -25.77 16.45
CA GLY A 409 -25.69 -25.49 17.20
C GLY A 409 -26.31 -24.11 16.96
N VAL A 410 -25.70 -23.26 16.12
CA VAL A 410 -26.25 -21.95 15.76
C VAL A 410 -26.89 -21.97 14.37
N GLY A 411 -28.22 -21.84 14.34
CA GLY A 411 -29.01 -21.82 13.11
C GLY A 411 -29.05 -23.17 12.39
N VAL A 412 -29.39 -23.14 11.09
CA VAL A 412 -29.29 -24.26 10.16
C VAL A 412 -28.58 -23.76 8.89
N PRO A 413 -27.28 -23.42 8.97
CA PRO A 413 -26.54 -22.81 7.87
C PRO A 413 -26.37 -23.78 6.69
N HIS A 414 -25.94 -23.24 5.54
CA HIS A 414 -25.59 -24.08 4.40
C HIS A 414 -24.43 -25.04 4.75
N PRO A 415 -24.46 -26.32 4.34
CA PRO A 415 -23.38 -27.29 4.61
C PRO A 415 -22.00 -26.90 4.06
N ARG A 416 -21.92 -25.89 3.19
CA ARG A 416 -20.67 -25.42 2.60
C ARG A 416 -19.73 -24.81 3.65
N ASN A 417 -20.30 -24.38 4.77
CA ASN A 417 -19.57 -23.85 5.91
C ASN A 417 -18.69 -24.92 6.61
N TYR A 418 -18.97 -26.21 6.37
CA TYR A 418 -18.29 -27.34 7.01
C TYR A 418 -17.71 -28.38 6.03
N GLY A 419 -18.18 -28.44 4.78
CA GLY A 419 -17.92 -29.59 3.91
C GLY A 419 -17.32 -29.31 2.52
N THR A 420 -17.10 -28.06 2.12
CA THR A 420 -16.71 -27.69 0.74
C THR A 420 -15.52 -28.50 0.20
N PHE A 421 -14.35 -28.40 0.82
CA PHE A 421 -13.13 -29.05 0.31
C PHE A 421 -13.19 -30.59 0.42
N PRO A 422 -13.59 -31.17 1.56
CA PRO A 422 -13.82 -32.61 1.69
C PRO A 422 -14.85 -33.17 0.71
N ARG A 423 -15.92 -32.42 0.39
CA ARG A 423 -16.92 -32.82 -0.60
C ARG A 423 -16.31 -32.92 -1.98
N VAL A 424 -15.42 -32.01 -2.38
CA VAL A 424 -14.71 -32.15 -3.67
C VAL A 424 -13.85 -33.41 -3.69
N LEU A 425 -13.07 -33.66 -2.63
CA LEU A 425 -12.17 -34.83 -2.57
C LEU A 425 -12.95 -36.16 -2.51
N GLY A 426 -14.02 -36.23 -1.72
CA GLY A 426 -14.83 -37.44 -1.59
C GLY A 426 -15.80 -37.63 -2.76
N ARG A 427 -16.71 -36.68 -2.97
CA ARG A 427 -17.77 -36.80 -3.96
C ARG A 427 -17.26 -36.59 -5.38
N TYR A 428 -16.55 -35.49 -5.64
CA TYR A 428 -16.22 -35.11 -7.02
C TYR A 428 -14.95 -35.77 -7.55
N VAL A 429 -14.01 -36.17 -6.71
CA VAL A 429 -12.81 -36.92 -7.12
C VAL A 429 -13.03 -38.42 -6.99
N ARG A 430 -13.29 -38.93 -5.79
CA ARG A 430 -13.38 -40.39 -5.54
C ARG A 430 -14.63 -41.03 -6.14
N GLU A 431 -15.82 -40.47 -5.87
CA GLU A 431 -17.10 -41.10 -6.25
C GLU A 431 -17.47 -40.84 -7.72
N LEU A 432 -17.55 -39.56 -8.11
CA LEU A 432 -18.04 -39.14 -9.42
C LEU A 432 -16.95 -39.00 -10.50
N LYS A 433 -15.67 -38.98 -10.10
CA LYS A 433 -14.50 -38.85 -11.01
C LYS A 433 -14.60 -37.65 -11.96
N VAL A 434 -15.16 -36.55 -11.45
CA VAL A 434 -15.28 -35.26 -12.16
C VAL A 434 -13.91 -34.60 -12.31
N LEU A 435 -13.05 -34.73 -11.30
CA LEU A 435 -11.66 -34.28 -11.29
C LEU A 435 -10.73 -35.42 -10.92
N THR A 436 -9.47 -35.33 -11.35
CA THR A 436 -8.38 -36.14 -10.77
C THR A 436 -7.95 -35.55 -9.43
N LEU A 437 -7.38 -36.36 -8.54
CA LEU A 437 -6.91 -35.89 -7.24
C LEU A 437 -5.83 -34.77 -7.35
N PRO A 438 -4.81 -34.87 -8.23
CA PRO A 438 -3.86 -33.78 -8.43
C PRO A 438 -4.49 -32.47 -8.91
N GLU A 439 -5.46 -32.53 -9.83
CA GLU A 439 -6.14 -31.32 -10.32
C GLU A 439 -7.03 -30.70 -9.23
N ALA A 440 -7.74 -31.52 -8.44
CA ALA A 440 -8.50 -31.02 -7.31
C ALA A 440 -7.60 -30.30 -6.29
N VAL A 441 -6.46 -30.88 -5.92
CA VAL A 441 -5.49 -30.24 -5.01
C VAL A 441 -4.95 -28.95 -5.63
N ARG A 442 -4.58 -28.92 -6.92
CA ARG A 442 -4.14 -27.70 -7.62
C ARG A 442 -5.19 -26.60 -7.53
N LYS A 443 -6.47 -26.92 -7.79
CA LYS A 443 -7.61 -25.99 -7.73
C LYS A 443 -7.91 -25.44 -6.34
N MET A 444 -7.42 -26.10 -5.29
CA MET A 444 -7.55 -25.69 -3.89
C MET A 444 -6.27 -25.09 -3.31
N THR A 445 -5.16 -25.08 -4.04
CA THR A 445 -3.84 -24.69 -3.52
C THR A 445 -3.13 -23.70 -4.44
N SER A 446 -2.36 -24.16 -5.42
CA SER A 446 -1.53 -23.28 -6.25
C SER A 446 -2.33 -22.35 -7.17
N LEU A 447 -3.52 -22.76 -7.64
CA LEU A 447 -4.38 -21.89 -8.45
C LEU A 447 -4.88 -20.66 -7.67
N PRO A 448 -5.52 -20.81 -6.49
CA PRO A 448 -5.86 -19.66 -5.66
C PRO A 448 -4.63 -18.89 -5.13
N ALA A 449 -3.51 -19.57 -4.80
CA ALA A 449 -2.28 -18.87 -4.39
C ALA A 449 -1.75 -17.95 -5.50
N MET A 450 -1.75 -18.43 -6.75
CA MET A 450 -1.39 -17.64 -7.94
C MET A 450 -2.30 -16.42 -8.09
N ARG A 451 -3.62 -16.59 -7.94
CA ARG A 451 -4.56 -15.46 -8.03
C ARG A 451 -4.29 -14.40 -6.98
N MET A 452 -3.98 -14.81 -5.75
CA MET A 452 -3.64 -13.89 -4.66
C MET A 452 -2.22 -13.30 -4.78
N GLY A 453 -1.41 -13.75 -5.74
CA GLY A 453 0.00 -13.34 -5.85
C GLY A 453 0.91 -13.93 -4.75
N LEU A 454 0.49 -15.00 -4.08
CA LEU A 454 1.25 -15.65 -3.02
C LEU A 454 2.32 -16.57 -3.62
N THR A 455 3.58 -16.21 -3.47
CA THR A 455 4.72 -16.99 -4.00
C THR A 455 5.30 -17.98 -3.00
N ASP A 456 5.02 -17.81 -1.71
CA ASP A 456 5.56 -18.59 -0.60
C ASP A 456 4.59 -19.67 -0.07
N ARG A 457 3.40 -19.81 -0.66
CA ARG A 457 2.32 -20.73 -0.26
C ARG A 457 1.71 -21.47 -1.46
N GLY A 458 0.82 -22.43 -1.18
CA GLY A 458 0.07 -23.16 -2.19
C GLY A 458 0.84 -24.28 -2.92
N ARG A 459 2.09 -24.55 -2.50
CA ARG A 459 2.92 -25.65 -3.01
C ARG A 459 3.75 -26.29 -1.88
N ILE A 460 4.15 -27.55 -2.07
CA ILE A 460 5.13 -28.22 -1.20
C ILE A 460 6.49 -28.14 -1.88
N ALA A 461 7.37 -27.28 -1.36
CA ALA A 461 8.77 -27.20 -1.75
C ALA A 461 9.59 -26.62 -0.60
N ALA A 462 10.88 -26.95 -0.54
CA ALA A 462 11.77 -26.41 0.47
C ALA A 462 11.79 -24.86 0.43
N GLY A 463 11.78 -24.24 1.60
CA GLY A 463 11.76 -22.78 1.79
C GLY A 463 10.35 -22.16 1.80
N LEU A 464 9.32 -22.85 1.29
CA LEU A 464 7.94 -22.38 1.34
C LEU A 464 7.35 -22.48 2.75
N LYS A 465 6.27 -21.75 3.02
CA LYS A 465 5.57 -21.82 4.31
C LYS A 465 4.97 -23.19 4.52
N ALA A 466 5.06 -23.69 5.75
CA ALA A 466 4.51 -24.98 6.17
C ALA A 466 3.01 -24.88 6.44
N ASP A 467 2.24 -24.54 5.40
CA ASP A 467 0.79 -24.74 5.36
C ASP A 467 0.53 -26.08 4.67
N LEU A 468 0.13 -27.09 5.44
CA LEU A 468 0.05 -28.48 4.98
C LEU A 468 -1.23 -29.15 5.47
N VAL A 469 -1.74 -30.10 4.69
CA VAL A 469 -2.83 -30.98 5.08
C VAL A 469 -2.40 -32.42 4.85
N VAL A 470 -2.70 -33.28 5.83
CA VAL A 470 -2.61 -34.72 5.69
C VAL A 470 -4.02 -35.28 5.70
N PHE A 471 -4.39 -35.97 4.62
CA PHE A 471 -5.72 -36.56 4.47
C PHE A 471 -5.66 -37.97 3.90
N ASP A 472 -6.66 -38.79 4.25
CA ASP A 472 -6.82 -40.13 3.68
C ASP A 472 -7.70 -40.05 2.43
N PRO A 473 -7.16 -40.31 1.22
CA PRO A 473 -7.93 -40.22 -0.01
C PRO A 473 -9.07 -41.26 -0.10
N ALA A 474 -9.00 -42.34 0.67
CA ALA A 474 -10.04 -43.36 0.70
C ALA A 474 -11.27 -42.92 1.51
N THR A 475 -11.08 -42.14 2.58
CA THR A 475 -12.15 -41.81 3.54
C THR A 475 -12.53 -40.34 3.57
N VAL A 476 -11.70 -39.42 3.05
CA VAL A 476 -11.98 -37.98 3.06
C VAL A 476 -13.35 -37.66 2.46
N GLY A 477 -14.18 -36.93 3.19
CA GLY A 477 -15.55 -36.65 2.77
C GLY A 477 -16.28 -35.72 3.71
N GLU A 478 -17.27 -35.02 3.18
CA GLU A 478 -18.17 -34.22 4.02
C GLU A 478 -19.17 -35.10 4.77
N LYS A 479 -19.69 -34.57 5.87
CA LYS A 479 -20.83 -35.14 6.61
C LYS A 479 -22.01 -34.18 6.71
N SER A 480 -21.71 -32.89 6.65
CA SER A 480 -22.71 -31.82 6.73
C SER A 480 -23.76 -31.96 5.64
N THR A 481 -25.03 -31.94 6.02
CA THR A 481 -26.16 -31.94 5.09
C THR A 481 -26.98 -30.66 5.28
N PHE A 482 -27.92 -30.38 4.38
CA PHE A 482 -28.83 -29.24 4.52
C PHE A 482 -29.74 -29.31 5.77
N ALA A 483 -30.04 -30.53 6.24
CA ALA A 483 -30.86 -30.73 7.44
C ALA A 483 -29.99 -30.76 8.72
N GLN A 484 -28.77 -31.27 8.62
CA GLN A 484 -27.82 -31.39 9.73
C GLN A 484 -26.46 -30.80 9.32
N PRO A 485 -26.33 -29.46 9.26
CA PRO A 485 -25.16 -28.82 8.70
C PRO A 485 -23.94 -28.80 9.65
N HIS A 486 -24.17 -28.92 10.96
CA HIS A 486 -23.13 -28.84 11.99
C HIS A 486 -22.36 -30.15 12.17
N GLN A 487 -21.69 -30.60 11.10
CA GLN A 487 -20.89 -31.82 11.11
C GLN A 487 -19.55 -31.58 10.42
N TYR A 488 -18.47 -31.78 11.18
CA TYR A 488 -17.11 -31.73 10.63
C TYR A 488 -16.83 -32.93 9.72
N PRO A 489 -15.94 -32.79 8.73
CA PRO A 489 -15.63 -33.84 7.78
C PRO A 489 -14.80 -34.98 8.39
N ASP A 490 -14.86 -36.15 7.76
CA ASP A 490 -13.99 -37.29 8.06
C ASP A 490 -12.74 -37.29 7.15
N GLY A 491 -11.70 -38.04 7.54
CA GLY A 491 -10.53 -38.32 6.70
C GLY A 491 -9.47 -37.21 6.61
N ILE A 492 -9.52 -36.18 7.46
CA ILE A 492 -8.49 -35.12 7.57
C ILE A 492 -7.89 -35.13 8.99
N PRO A 493 -6.94 -36.04 9.27
CA PRO A 493 -6.36 -36.16 10.61
C PRO A 493 -5.42 -35.00 10.97
N TYR A 494 -4.75 -34.35 10.01
CA TYR A 494 -3.80 -33.28 10.35
C TYR A 494 -3.92 -32.07 9.43
N VAL A 495 -3.87 -30.89 10.06
CA VAL A 495 -3.81 -29.59 9.39
C VAL A 495 -2.75 -28.76 10.08
N ILE A 496 -1.83 -28.22 9.29
CA ILE A 496 -0.67 -27.46 9.76
C ILE A 496 -0.73 -26.07 9.12
N VAL A 497 -0.62 -25.03 9.94
CA VAL A 497 -0.62 -23.62 9.49
C VAL A 497 0.65 -22.96 10.00
N ASN A 498 1.49 -22.46 9.09
CA ASN A 498 2.81 -21.90 9.42
C ASN A 498 3.61 -22.80 10.38
N GLY A 499 3.62 -24.11 10.11
CA GLY A 499 4.35 -25.11 10.89
C GLY A 499 3.68 -25.56 12.20
N LYS A 500 2.59 -24.91 12.63
CA LYS A 500 1.85 -25.31 13.83
C LYS A 500 0.72 -26.27 13.50
N ILE A 501 0.58 -27.34 14.28
CA ILE A 501 -0.47 -28.35 14.11
C ILE A 501 -1.78 -27.82 14.69
N GLU A 502 -2.68 -27.35 13.83
CA GLU A 502 -4.01 -26.84 14.19
C GLU A 502 -5.04 -27.96 14.38
N VAL A 503 -4.88 -29.07 13.64
CA VAL A 503 -5.66 -30.29 13.81
C VAL A 503 -4.68 -31.44 14.02
N ASP A 504 -4.85 -32.17 15.12
CA ASP A 504 -4.06 -33.35 15.48
C ASP A 504 -5.00 -34.54 15.68
N ASP A 505 -4.84 -35.57 14.86
CA ASP A 505 -5.69 -36.77 14.79
C ASP A 505 -7.20 -36.44 14.72
N GLY A 506 -7.56 -35.49 13.85
CA GLY A 506 -8.94 -35.06 13.60
C GLY A 506 -9.53 -34.16 14.68
N LYS A 507 -8.76 -33.79 15.71
CA LYS A 507 -9.19 -32.89 16.79
C LYS A 507 -8.53 -31.53 16.65
N MET A 508 -9.32 -30.47 16.82
CA MET A 508 -8.80 -29.10 16.86
C MET A 508 -7.88 -28.93 18.08
N THR A 509 -6.75 -28.26 17.90
CA THR A 509 -5.80 -27.95 18.97
C THR A 509 -5.94 -26.50 19.44
N GLU A 510 -5.17 -26.12 20.47
CA GLU A 510 -5.05 -24.73 20.92
C GLU A 510 -4.04 -23.92 20.10
N ALA A 511 -3.36 -24.54 19.12
CA ALA A 511 -2.42 -23.84 18.26
C ALA A 511 -3.11 -22.72 17.49
N ARG A 512 -2.39 -21.62 17.23
CA ARG A 512 -2.85 -20.51 16.38
C ARG A 512 -1.67 -20.05 15.52
N GLY A 513 -1.57 -20.63 14.34
CA GLY A 513 -0.52 -20.43 13.36
C GLY A 513 -0.88 -19.36 12.33
N GLY A 514 -2.16 -19.02 12.19
CA GLY A 514 -2.66 -18.07 11.22
C GLY A 514 -2.09 -16.66 11.36
N ARG A 515 -1.93 -16.00 10.21
CA ARG A 515 -1.43 -14.62 10.10
C ARG A 515 -2.34 -13.78 9.21
N VAL A 516 -2.43 -12.48 9.51
CA VAL A 516 -2.95 -11.50 8.56
C VAL A 516 -1.97 -11.39 7.40
N LEU A 517 -2.44 -11.69 6.19
CA LEU A 517 -1.69 -11.52 4.96
C LEU A 517 -2.02 -10.15 4.37
N ARG A 518 -1.01 -9.50 3.80
CA ARG A 518 -1.13 -8.20 3.15
C ARG A 518 -0.59 -8.29 1.74
N HIS A 519 -1.34 -7.77 0.79
CA HIS A 519 -0.83 -7.52 -0.53
C HIS A 519 0.19 -6.38 -0.46
N THR A 520 1.38 -6.61 -0.97
CA THR A 520 2.33 -5.51 -1.18
C THR A 520 2.04 -4.98 -2.57
N PRO A 521 1.60 -3.71 -2.73
CA PRO A 521 1.35 -3.14 -4.04
C PRO A 521 2.57 -3.34 -4.94
N GLN A 522 2.46 -4.26 -5.90
CA GLN A 522 3.37 -4.26 -7.02
C GLN A 522 2.88 -3.11 -7.87
N ALA A 523 3.53 -1.94 -7.73
CA ALA A 523 3.29 -0.82 -8.64
C ALA A 523 3.35 -1.40 -10.05
N ARG A 524 2.22 -1.37 -10.76
CA ARG A 524 2.14 -1.80 -12.15
C ARG A 524 3.29 -1.07 -12.84
N GLN A 525 4.27 -1.80 -13.39
CA GLN A 525 5.44 -1.15 -13.98
C GLN A 525 4.94 -0.11 -14.97
N ALA A 526 5.11 1.17 -14.62
CA ALA A 526 4.69 2.26 -15.47
C ALA A 526 5.31 2.02 -16.85
N PRO A 527 4.56 2.26 -17.95
CA PRO A 527 5.11 2.07 -19.28
C PRO A 527 6.44 2.84 -19.37
N PRO A 528 7.47 2.28 -20.03
CA PRO A 528 8.75 2.96 -20.18
C PRO A 528 8.54 4.38 -20.72
N VAL A 529 9.36 5.34 -20.31
CA VAL A 529 9.29 6.70 -20.86
C VAL A 529 10.56 6.97 -21.67
N ALA A 530 10.40 7.43 -22.90
CA ALA A 530 11.48 7.76 -23.81
C ALA A 530 11.45 9.25 -24.15
N PHE A 531 12.46 10.00 -23.68
CA PHE A 531 12.75 11.36 -24.12
C PHE A 531 13.53 11.28 -25.42
N VAL A 532 12.97 11.74 -26.53
CA VAL A 532 13.55 11.56 -27.87
C VAL A 532 14.10 12.90 -28.37
N ASN A 533 15.30 12.87 -28.97
CA ASN A 533 15.98 14.04 -29.53
C ASN A 533 16.23 15.18 -28.52
N VAL A 534 16.56 14.83 -27.28
CA VAL A 534 16.75 15.77 -26.17
C VAL A 534 18.22 16.17 -25.99
N ASN A 535 18.48 17.41 -25.57
CA ASN A 535 19.80 17.80 -25.10
C ASN A 535 19.96 17.37 -23.64
N VAL A 536 21.02 16.64 -23.28
CA VAL A 536 21.25 16.19 -21.90
C VAL A 536 22.32 17.06 -21.26
N VAL A 537 22.05 17.59 -20.06
CA VAL A 537 23.08 18.13 -19.15
C VAL A 537 23.37 17.04 -18.12
N PRO A 538 24.41 16.21 -18.30
CA PRO A 538 24.54 14.97 -17.54
C PRO A 538 24.89 15.19 -16.07
N MET A 539 25.43 16.37 -15.75
CA MET A 539 26.01 16.72 -14.45
C MET A 539 27.24 15.89 -14.06
N ASP A 540 27.90 15.19 -14.99
CA ASP A 540 29.20 14.55 -14.75
C ASP A 540 30.37 15.55 -14.86
N ARG A 541 30.28 16.45 -15.83
CA ARG A 541 31.14 17.62 -16.05
C ARG A 541 30.34 18.72 -16.76
N GLU A 542 30.90 19.92 -16.88
CA GLU A 542 30.26 21.06 -17.53
C GLU A 542 30.18 20.86 -19.05
N ARG A 543 29.02 20.37 -19.54
CA ARG A 543 28.75 20.13 -20.96
C ARG A 543 27.26 19.95 -21.25
N VAL A 544 26.91 20.07 -22.53
CA VAL A 544 25.63 19.64 -23.10
C VAL A 544 25.90 18.52 -24.12
N ILE A 545 25.13 17.43 -24.08
CA ILE A 545 25.16 16.37 -25.09
C ILE A 545 23.88 16.46 -25.92
N ALA A 546 23.98 16.89 -27.17
CA ALA A 546 22.82 17.14 -28.02
C ALA A 546 22.23 15.85 -28.63
N GLY A 547 20.94 15.89 -28.99
CA GLY A 547 20.28 14.89 -29.84
C GLY A 547 20.28 13.46 -29.28
N GLN A 548 20.03 13.31 -27.98
CA GLN A 548 19.99 12.02 -27.30
C GLN A 548 18.59 11.44 -27.24
N THR A 549 18.50 10.12 -27.11
CA THR A 549 17.31 9.43 -26.60
C THR A 549 17.63 8.86 -25.22
N VAL A 550 16.80 9.19 -24.23
CA VAL A 550 16.91 8.70 -22.84
C VAL A 550 15.68 7.86 -22.53
N VAL A 551 15.88 6.59 -22.22
CA VAL A 551 14.80 5.63 -21.90
C VAL A 551 14.85 5.30 -20.42
N THR A 552 13.68 5.35 -19.78
CA THR A 552 13.47 5.02 -18.38
C THR A 552 12.51 3.85 -18.24
N GLU A 553 12.76 2.97 -17.28
CA GLU A 553 11.90 1.84 -16.92
C GLU A 553 11.80 1.79 -15.39
N GLY A 554 10.56 1.80 -14.86
CA GLY A 554 10.34 2.02 -13.44
C GLY A 554 11.03 3.32 -12.99
N ASN A 555 11.83 3.25 -11.93
CA ASN A 555 12.54 4.40 -11.38
C ASN A 555 13.99 4.53 -11.87
N LYS A 556 14.39 3.88 -12.98
CA LYS A 556 15.78 3.94 -13.50
C LYS A 556 15.85 4.38 -14.94
N ILE A 557 16.94 5.07 -15.28
CA ILE A 557 17.38 5.30 -16.65
C ILE A 557 18.05 4.00 -17.12
N VAL A 558 17.47 3.33 -18.11
CA VAL A 558 18.01 2.07 -18.62
C VAL A 558 18.91 2.27 -19.83
N ARG A 559 18.67 3.31 -20.63
CA ARG A 559 19.44 3.59 -21.86
C ARG A 559 19.58 5.09 -22.08
N ILE A 560 20.75 5.51 -22.53
CA ILE A 560 21.05 6.86 -23.01
C ILE A 560 22.02 6.73 -24.19
N GLY A 561 21.79 7.49 -25.25
CA GLY A 561 22.68 7.53 -26.42
C GLY A 561 22.11 8.36 -27.56
N PRO A 562 22.85 8.50 -28.67
CA PRO A 562 22.40 9.26 -29.84
C PRO A 562 21.02 8.79 -30.32
N ALA A 563 20.13 9.74 -30.65
CA ALA A 563 18.73 9.44 -30.96
C ALA A 563 18.55 8.45 -32.12
N ALA A 564 19.46 8.45 -33.09
CA ALA A 564 19.48 7.51 -34.21
C ALA A 564 19.82 6.06 -33.81
N SER A 565 20.42 5.85 -32.64
CA SER A 565 21.01 4.56 -32.22
C SER A 565 20.27 3.86 -31.08
N VAL A 566 19.45 4.59 -30.31
CA VAL A 566 18.73 4.04 -29.15
C VAL A 566 17.28 3.75 -29.54
N PRO A 567 16.87 2.46 -29.61
CA PRO A 567 15.50 2.12 -29.94
C PRO A 567 14.55 2.48 -28.79
N VAL A 568 13.40 3.03 -29.13
CA VAL A 568 12.31 3.30 -28.18
C VAL A 568 11.50 2.01 -27.98
N PRO A 569 11.34 1.50 -26.74
CA PRO A 569 10.54 0.30 -26.48
C PRO A 569 9.10 0.42 -26.97
N ALA A 570 8.50 -0.70 -27.38
CA ALA A 570 7.09 -0.75 -27.73
C ALA A 570 6.21 -0.41 -26.50
N GLY A 571 5.19 0.42 -26.70
CA GLY A 571 4.31 0.88 -25.61
C GLY A 571 4.90 1.97 -24.72
N ALA A 572 6.11 2.46 -25.01
CA ALA A 572 6.71 3.55 -24.24
C ALA A 572 6.00 4.90 -24.47
N ILE A 573 5.87 5.70 -23.41
CA ILE A 573 5.47 7.10 -23.51
C ILE A 573 6.60 7.86 -24.20
N ARG A 574 6.31 8.44 -25.37
CA ARG A 574 7.26 9.24 -26.14
C ARG A 574 7.14 10.72 -25.75
N VAL A 575 8.23 11.27 -25.22
CA VAL A 575 8.33 12.69 -24.87
C VAL A 575 9.24 13.36 -25.91
N ASP A 576 8.71 14.37 -26.59
CA ASP A 576 9.50 15.17 -27.54
C ASP A 576 10.47 16.10 -26.79
N GLY A 577 11.76 15.84 -26.97
CA GLY A 577 12.86 16.59 -26.38
C GLY A 577 13.52 17.59 -27.31
N ALA A 578 13.06 17.74 -28.56
CA ALA A 578 13.69 18.63 -29.53
C ALA A 578 13.79 20.08 -28.98
N GLY A 579 15.01 20.63 -28.98
CA GLY A 579 15.29 21.97 -28.44
C GLY A 579 15.24 22.10 -26.90
N LYS A 580 14.89 21.02 -26.18
CA LYS A 580 14.76 20.99 -24.71
C LYS A 580 15.99 20.39 -24.05
N TYR A 581 16.11 20.59 -22.74
CA TYR A 581 17.27 20.21 -21.94
C TYR A 581 16.84 19.32 -20.77
N LEU A 582 17.38 18.10 -20.70
CA LEU A 582 17.13 17.15 -19.64
C LEU A 582 18.23 17.23 -18.59
N ILE A 583 17.85 17.48 -17.34
CA ILE A 583 18.75 17.54 -16.18
C ILE A 583 18.28 16.57 -15.07
N PRO A 584 19.14 16.21 -14.11
CA PRO A 584 18.69 15.50 -12.91
C PRO A 584 17.68 16.32 -12.11
N GLY A 585 16.79 15.64 -11.38
CA GLY A 585 15.93 16.29 -10.38
C GLY A 585 16.75 17.06 -9.34
N LEU A 586 16.21 18.19 -8.90
CA LEU A 586 16.83 19.02 -7.87
C LEU A 586 16.58 18.44 -6.48
N ALA A 587 17.45 18.78 -5.54
CA ALA A 587 17.25 18.49 -4.14
C ALA A 587 17.21 19.77 -3.28
N GLU A 588 16.39 19.74 -2.24
CA GLU A 588 16.24 20.81 -1.26
C GLU A 588 16.72 20.30 0.10
N MET A 589 17.93 20.70 0.51
CA MET A 589 18.61 20.20 1.70
C MET A 589 18.29 21.00 2.97
N HIS A 590 17.43 22.02 2.88
CA HIS A 590 16.83 22.68 4.05
C HIS A 590 15.32 22.87 3.83
N ALA A 591 14.58 21.77 3.91
CA ALA A 591 13.12 21.80 3.82
C ALA A 591 12.49 21.79 5.21
N HIS A 592 11.38 22.51 5.36
CA HIS A 592 10.48 22.41 6.49
C HIS A 592 9.20 21.70 6.07
N VAL A 593 9.21 20.37 6.05
CA VAL A 593 7.95 19.62 5.95
C VAL A 593 7.09 20.01 7.16
N PRO A 594 5.83 20.46 6.97
CA PRO A 594 5.05 21.09 8.04
C PRO A 594 5.06 20.28 9.35
N PRO A 595 5.62 20.82 10.45
CA PRO A 595 5.64 20.17 11.75
C PRO A 595 4.36 20.48 12.56
N GLY A 596 4.32 20.01 13.82
CA GLY A 596 3.25 20.34 14.77
C GLY A 596 1.91 19.70 14.42
N ASN A 597 0.83 20.51 14.43
CA ASN A 597 -0.55 20.05 14.22
C ASN A 597 -0.98 20.03 12.75
N ALA A 598 -0.02 20.12 11.81
CA ALA A 598 -0.31 20.08 10.39
C ALA A 598 -1.09 18.81 10.01
N THR A 599 -2.16 18.99 9.24
CA THR A 599 -2.99 17.92 8.70
C THR A 599 -2.24 17.15 7.62
N ASP A 600 -2.69 15.93 7.34
CA ASP A 600 -2.12 15.08 6.28
C ASP A 600 -2.25 15.75 4.91
N ALA A 601 -3.34 16.50 4.72
CA ALA A 601 -3.59 17.29 3.50
C ALA A 601 -2.56 18.41 3.33
N GLU A 602 -2.23 19.14 4.40
CA GLU A 602 -1.21 20.21 4.36
C GLU A 602 0.19 19.65 4.06
N ILE A 603 0.57 18.54 4.70
CA ILE A 603 1.84 17.86 4.45
C ILE A 603 1.91 17.39 2.99
N THR A 604 0.87 16.68 2.52
CA THR A 604 0.79 16.18 1.14
C THR A 604 0.87 17.31 0.13
N ARG A 605 0.13 18.41 0.36
CA ARG A 605 0.13 19.60 -0.49
C ARG A 605 1.53 20.21 -0.62
N MET A 606 2.27 20.35 0.48
CA MET A 606 3.64 20.90 0.44
C MET A 606 4.61 19.97 -0.30
N LEU A 607 4.53 18.67 -0.05
CA LEU A 607 5.33 17.67 -0.77
C LEU A 607 5.06 17.71 -2.28
N GLU A 608 3.79 17.80 -2.67
CA GLU A 608 3.41 17.88 -4.09
C GLU A 608 3.94 19.18 -4.75
N LEU A 609 3.94 20.32 -4.05
CA LEU A 609 4.53 21.56 -4.56
C LEU A 609 6.03 21.42 -4.88
N TRP A 610 6.83 20.79 -4.00
CA TRP A 610 8.24 20.53 -4.32
C TRP A 610 8.39 19.61 -5.54
N ALA A 611 7.64 18.50 -5.57
CA ALA A 611 7.69 17.53 -6.66
C ALA A 611 7.37 18.15 -8.03
N LEU A 612 6.30 18.94 -8.11
CA LEU A 612 5.85 19.59 -9.35
C LEU A 612 6.82 20.66 -9.86
N ASN A 613 7.66 21.22 -8.97
CA ASN A 613 8.72 22.15 -9.32
C ASN A 613 10.05 21.45 -9.65
N GLY A 614 10.07 20.12 -9.71
CA GLY A 614 11.26 19.35 -10.07
C GLY A 614 12.22 19.10 -8.90
N VAL A 615 11.82 19.41 -7.67
CA VAL A 615 12.54 18.98 -6.47
C VAL A 615 12.13 17.54 -6.17
N THR A 616 13.05 16.59 -6.35
CA THR A 616 12.81 15.15 -6.23
C THR A 616 13.41 14.55 -4.97
N THR A 617 14.19 15.32 -4.21
CA THR A 617 14.65 14.94 -2.86
C THR A 617 14.56 16.14 -1.92
N VAL A 618 14.07 15.93 -0.71
CA VAL A 618 14.06 16.94 0.37
C VAL A 618 14.76 16.38 1.61
N ARG A 619 15.49 17.22 2.33
CA ARG A 619 15.96 16.96 3.69
C ARG A 619 15.12 17.79 4.66
N SER A 620 14.22 17.13 5.38
CA SER A 620 13.32 17.76 6.35
C SER A 620 14.07 18.07 7.64
N MET A 621 14.14 19.36 7.97
CA MET A 621 14.96 19.89 9.06
C MET A 621 14.22 20.08 10.38
N LEU A 622 12.90 19.83 10.45
CA LEU A 622 12.13 19.84 11.70
C LEU A 622 11.15 18.67 11.73
N GLY A 623 11.65 17.49 12.09
CA GLY A 623 10.84 16.28 12.03
C GLY A 623 9.96 16.04 13.24
N ILE A 624 8.87 15.32 13.00
CA ILE A 624 8.00 14.72 14.02
C ILE A 624 7.70 13.27 13.62
N PRO A 625 7.24 12.40 14.55
CA PRO A 625 6.98 10.99 14.22
C PRO A 625 6.02 10.81 13.04
N LYS A 626 5.09 11.75 12.89
CA LYS A 626 4.14 11.82 11.78
C LYS A 626 4.79 11.89 10.39
N HIS A 627 6.02 12.39 10.26
CA HIS A 627 6.71 12.47 8.96
C HIS A 627 7.26 11.12 8.48
N LEU A 628 7.47 10.13 9.38
CA LEU A 628 8.07 8.85 9.02
C LEU A 628 7.21 8.03 8.05
N PRO A 629 5.87 7.90 8.24
CA PRO A 629 5.00 7.27 7.23
C PRO A 629 5.03 7.98 5.87
N PHE A 630 5.07 9.31 5.83
CA PHE A 630 5.19 10.06 4.57
C PHE A 630 6.53 9.81 3.88
N ARG A 631 7.62 9.70 4.65
CA ARG A 631 8.94 9.33 4.13
C ARG A 631 8.89 7.95 3.47
N GLU A 632 8.28 6.98 4.13
CA GLU A 632 8.15 5.62 3.60
C GLU A 632 7.27 5.58 2.34
N ALA A 633 6.13 6.29 2.35
CA ALA A 633 5.24 6.38 1.19
C ALA A 633 5.92 7.06 -0.01
N ALA A 634 6.67 8.14 0.23
CA ALA A 634 7.46 8.81 -0.79
C ALA A 634 8.58 7.90 -1.36
N ALA A 635 9.23 7.11 -0.51
CA ALA A 635 10.27 6.17 -0.93
C ALA A 635 9.72 5.05 -1.83
N LYS A 636 8.48 4.61 -1.59
CA LYS A 636 7.74 3.61 -2.38
C LYS A 636 7.07 4.18 -3.63
N GLY A 637 6.99 5.52 -3.76
CA GLY A 637 6.31 6.18 -4.87
C GLY A 637 4.77 6.16 -4.76
N GLU A 638 4.23 5.97 -3.56
CA GLU A 638 2.78 5.87 -3.30
C GLU A 638 2.11 7.25 -3.26
N ILE A 639 2.88 8.30 -2.98
CA ILE A 639 2.44 9.69 -3.03
C ILE A 639 3.32 10.48 -4.01
N LEU A 640 2.76 11.51 -4.64
CA LEU A 640 3.54 12.44 -5.45
C LEU A 640 4.36 13.34 -4.51
N SER A 641 5.59 12.94 -4.24
CA SER A 641 6.46 13.58 -3.26
C SER A 641 7.92 13.46 -3.70
N PRO A 642 8.78 14.44 -3.34
CA PRO A 642 10.21 14.21 -3.27
C PRO A 642 10.50 13.09 -2.28
N ARG A 643 11.62 12.37 -2.47
CA ARG A 643 12.14 11.48 -1.44
C ARG A 643 12.53 12.29 -0.22
N ILE A 644 12.12 11.84 0.97
CA ILE A 644 12.32 12.57 2.21
C ILE A 644 13.50 11.97 2.97
N TRP A 645 14.40 12.82 3.45
CA TRP A 645 15.38 12.51 4.50
C TRP A 645 14.93 13.25 5.75
N ALA A 646 14.51 12.55 6.78
CA ALA A 646 13.84 13.14 7.93
C ALA A 646 14.80 13.26 9.12
N SER A 647 14.93 14.48 9.65
CA SER A 647 15.39 14.66 11.04
C SER A 647 14.30 14.26 12.02
N GLY A 648 14.63 14.11 13.30
CA GLY A 648 13.66 14.13 14.40
C GLY A 648 13.39 15.55 14.92
N PRO A 649 12.71 15.68 16.07
CA PRO A 649 12.54 16.95 16.75
C PRO A 649 13.88 17.67 16.97
N SER A 650 13.90 19.00 16.93
CA SER A 650 15.16 19.75 17.02
C SER A 650 15.77 19.72 18.42
N PHE A 651 17.09 19.61 18.47
CA PHE A 651 17.90 19.81 19.67
C PHE A 651 18.11 21.31 19.89
N SER A 652 17.69 21.83 21.04
CA SER A 652 17.76 23.25 21.40
C SER A 652 18.04 23.38 22.90
N GLY A 653 18.33 24.59 23.38
CA GLY A 653 18.48 24.82 24.83
C GLY A 653 17.28 24.39 25.67
N GLY A 654 16.06 24.43 25.10
CA GLY A 654 14.84 23.98 25.77
C GLY A 654 14.65 22.46 25.78
N SER A 655 15.03 21.78 24.69
CA SER A 655 14.85 20.31 24.59
C SER A 655 16.02 19.53 25.21
N VAL A 656 17.22 20.10 25.20
CA VAL A 656 18.44 19.45 25.72
C VAL A 656 19.30 20.39 26.58
N PRO A 657 18.80 20.82 27.76
CA PRO A 657 19.50 21.76 28.62
C PRO A 657 20.78 21.19 29.28
N ASN A 658 21.03 19.87 29.20
CA ASN A 658 22.19 19.21 29.80
C ASN A 658 22.60 17.93 29.06
N ALA A 659 23.79 17.39 29.40
CA ALA A 659 24.36 16.17 28.83
C ALA A 659 23.40 14.98 28.80
N ASP A 660 22.72 14.70 29.92
CA ASP A 660 21.83 13.53 30.04
C ASP A 660 20.62 13.62 29.10
N SER A 661 19.98 14.79 29.06
CA SER A 661 18.86 15.04 28.14
C SER A 661 19.29 14.88 26.67
N ALA A 662 20.48 15.38 26.32
CA ALA A 662 21.03 15.24 24.98
C ALA A 662 21.26 13.77 24.60
N MET A 663 21.95 12.99 25.45
CA MET A 663 22.20 11.58 25.19
C MET A 663 20.91 10.75 25.06
N ARG A 664 19.90 11.03 25.89
CA ARG A 664 18.60 10.33 25.82
C ARG A 664 17.89 10.62 24.51
N MET A 665 17.83 11.87 24.10
CA MET A 665 17.13 12.28 22.88
C MET A 665 17.82 11.72 21.62
N VAL A 666 19.16 11.71 21.57
CA VAL A 666 19.93 11.05 20.48
C VAL A 666 19.54 9.58 20.34
N ARG A 667 19.52 8.83 21.45
CA ARG A 667 19.16 7.41 21.45
C ARG A 667 17.72 7.19 21.00
N ALA A 668 16.80 8.03 21.49
CA ALA A 668 15.39 7.96 21.15
C ALA A 668 15.16 8.18 19.66
N GLU A 669 15.75 9.23 19.09
CA GLU A 669 15.58 9.53 17.66
C GLU A 669 16.21 8.47 16.76
N LYS A 670 17.39 7.95 17.12
CA LYS A 670 18.00 6.82 16.41
C LYS A 670 17.11 5.58 16.45
N ALA A 671 16.52 5.26 17.61
CA ALA A 671 15.64 4.11 17.78
C ALA A 671 14.34 4.26 16.98
N LEU A 672 13.83 5.48 16.84
CA LEU A 672 12.65 5.78 16.01
C LEU A 672 12.94 5.75 14.50
N GLY A 673 14.21 5.65 14.10
CA GLY A 673 14.60 5.48 12.70
C GLY A 673 14.70 6.78 11.90
N TYR A 674 14.95 7.93 12.55
CA TYR A 674 15.29 9.17 11.85
C TYR A 674 16.66 9.07 11.15
N ASP A 675 16.80 9.81 10.06
CA ASP A 675 17.99 9.76 9.20
C ASP A 675 19.16 10.56 9.77
N PHE A 676 18.87 11.64 10.51
CA PHE A 676 19.85 12.53 11.14
C PHE A 676 19.22 13.38 12.27
N LEU A 677 20.04 14.13 13.00
CA LEU A 677 19.61 15.01 14.10
C LEU A 677 19.67 16.49 13.69
N LYS A 678 18.64 17.30 14.00
CA LYS A 678 18.66 18.75 13.74
C LYS A 678 19.13 19.53 14.97
N MET A 679 20.14 20.37 14.78
CA MET A 679 20.63 21.33 15.76
C MET A 679 19.96 22.70 15.60
N HIS A 680 19.56 23.27 16.73
CA HIS A 680 18.96 24.60 16.87
C HIS A 680 19.69 25.40 17.97
N PRO A 681 19.54 26.74 18.04
CA PRO A 681 20.25 27.56 19.01
C PRO A 681 19.98 27.21 20.49
N GLY A 682 20.89 27.68 21.35
CA GLY A 682 20.74 27.62 22.81
C GLY A 682 21.27 26.35 23.51
N ILE A 683 21.82 25.38 22.77
CA ILE A 683 22.39 24.17 23.37
C ILE A 683 23.68 24.54 24.15
N PRO A 684 23.79 24.20 25.45
CA PRO A 684 25.02 24.39 26.20
C PRO A 684 26.16 23.50 25.68
N ARG A 685 27.41 23.97 25.81
CA ARG A 685 28.60 23.27 25.31
C ARG A 685 28.71 21.82 25.79
N GLU A 686 28.50 21.57 27.07
CA GLU A 686 28.55 20.22 27.66
C GLU A 686 27.49 19.28 27.07
N ALA A 687 26.27 19.80 26.88
CA ALA A 687 25.18 19.04 26.27
C ALA A 687 25.50 18.70 24.80
N PHE A 688 26.05 19.66 24.06
CA PHE A 688 26.50 19.48 22.69
C PHE A 688 27.62 18.43 22.56
N ASP A 689 28.64 18.49 23.42
CA ASP A 689 29.74 17.54 23.37
C ASP A 689 29.27 16.10 23.66
N SER A 690 28.34 15.94 24.61
CA SER A 690 27.73 14.65 24.93
C SER A 690 26.83 14.14 23.80
N LEU A 691 26.09 15.03 23.14
CA LEU A 691 25.31 14.75 21.93
C LEU A 691 26.22 14.21 20.84
N ALA A 692 27.27 14.97 20.47
CA ALA A 692 28.17 14.62 19.39
C ALA A 692 28.86 13.28 19.63
N ALA A 693 29.37 13.04 20.85
CA ALA A 693 29.99 11.76 21.22
C ALA A 693 29.01 10.58 21.18
N THR A 694 27.74 10.81 21.53
CA THR A 694 26.71 9.76 21.46
C THR A 694 26.27 9.50 20.02
N ALA A 695 26.13 10.54 19.21
CA ALA A 695 25.77 10.45 17.80
C ALA A 695 26.82 9.67 17.00
N ASP A 696 28.11 9.95 17.24
CA ASP A 696 29.24 9.21 16.66
C ASP A 696 29.20 7.72 17.01
N ARG A 697 28.99 7.39 18.30
CA ARG A 697 28.88 6.00 18.76
C ARG A 697 27.72 5.24 18.12
N LEU A 698 26.61 5.92 17.85
CA LEU A 698 25.41 5.31 17.24
C LEU A 698 25.41 5.38 15.71
N GLY A 699 26.42 6.00 15.10
CA GLY A 699 26.47 6.22 13.65
C GLY A 699 25.26 7.00 13.15
N ILE A 700 24.90 8.10 13.81
CA ILE A 700 23.88 9.03 13.33
C ILE A 700 24.50 10.42 13.15
N ARG A 701 24.22 11.04 12.00
CA ARG A 701 24.76 12.36 11.65
C ARG A 701 23.91 13.46 12.27
N PHE A 702 24.49 14.64 12.47
CA PHE A 702 23.78 15.82 12.95
C PHE A 702 24.15 17.06 12.13
N ALA A 703 23.19 17.95 11.95
CA ALA A 703 23.28 19.13 11.09
C ALA A 703 22.41 20.26 11.64
N GLY A 704 22.68 21.50 11.28
CA GLY A 704 21.80 22.61 11.66
C GLY A 704 22.51 23.91 11.93
N HIS A 705 21.88 24.70 12.79
CA HIS A 705 22.49 25.90 13.35
C HIS A 705 23.67 25.50 14.24
N VAL A 706 24.64 26.40 14.34
CA VAL A 706 25.72 26.29 15.32
C VAL A 706 25.29 27.08 16.56
N PRO A 707 25.12 26.44 17.74
CA PRO A 707 24.81 27.18 18.95
C PRO A 707 25.97 28.13 19.33
N LEU A 708 25.65 29.38 19.71
CA LEU A 708 26.65 30.39 20.12
C LEU A 708 27.64 29.87 21.18
N ALA A 709 27.15 29.14 22.18
CA ALA A 709 27.99 28.57 23.24
C ALA A 709 29.00 27.51 22.74
N VAL A 710 28.72 26.90 21.58
CA VAL A 710 29.56 25.89 20.92
C VAL A 710 30.56 26.58 19.99
N GLY A 711 30.07 27.44 19.09
CA GLY A 711 30.87 28.16 18.11
C GLY A 711 31.33 27.32 16.91
N LEU A 712 31.61 28.00 15.79
CA LEU A 712 31.90 27.37 14.49
C LEU A 712 33.06 26.37 14.53
N GLU A 713 34.19 26.73 15.14
CA GLU A 713 35.37 25.88 15.17
C GLU A 713 35.12 24.54 15.87
N ARG A 714 34.35 24.56 16.98
CA ARG A 714 33.97 23.35 17.70
C ARG A 714 32.98 22.52 16.89
N ALA A 715 32.02 23.15 16.22
CA ALA A 715 31.10 22.46 15.32
C ALA A 715 31.86 21.74 14.17
N ILE A 716 32.88 22.40 13.60
CA ILE A 716 33.75 21.79 12.59
C ILE A 716 34.53 20.60 13.18
N GLN A 717 35.12 20.74 14.37
CA GLN A 717 35.83 19.65 15.06
C GLN A 717 34.92 18.47 15.38
N ALA A 718 33.66 18.74 15.72
CA ALA A 718 32.64 17.73 15.99
C ALA A 718 32.09 17.07 14.72
N LYS A 719 32.57 17.47 13.53
CA LYS A 719 32.18 16.90 12.23
C LYS A 719 30.68 17.02 11.95
N TYR A 720 30.15 18.24 12.11
CA TYR A 720 28.81 18.56 11.60
C TYR A 720 28.62 18.02 10.18
N TRP A 721 27.44 17.49 9.89
CA TRP A 721 27.13 17.01 8.56
C TRP A 721 26.91 18.18 7.60
N THR A 722 26.08 19.14 7.99
CA THR A 722 26.04 20.48 7.38
C THR A 722 26.00 21.57 8.44
N ILE A 723 26.68 22.68 8.16
CA ILE A 723 26.41 23.97 8.80
C ILE A 723 25.43 24.72 7.91
N ASP A 724 24.30 25.12 8.50
CA ASP A 724 23.24 25.82 7.79
C ASP A 724 23.35 27.33 8.03
N HIS A 725 22.80 28.15 7.13
CA HIS A 725 22.65 29.61 7.21
C HIS A 725 23.93 30.46 7.26
N LEU A 726 25.12 29.89 7.52
CA LEU A 726 26.44 30.56 7.49
C LEU A 726 26.68 31.68 8.54
N ASP A 727 25.73 31.90 9.45
CA ASP A 727 25.84 32.80 10.60
C ASP A 727 27.11 32.53 11.42
N GLY A 728 27.43 31.25 11.67
CA GLY A 728 28.65 30.85 12.39
C GLY A 728 29.97 31.35 11.77
N PHE A 729 30.01 31.62 10.45
CA PHE A 729 31.20 32.22 9.83
C PHE A 729 31.33 33.71 10.13
N LEU A 730 30.21 34.44 10.16
CA LEU A 730 30.20 35.85 10.55
C LEU A 730 30.58 35.99 12.03
N GLU A 731 30.01 35.15 12.88
CA GLU A 731 30.35 35.03 14.30
C GLU A 731 31.85 34.78 14.52
N ALA A 732 32.41 33.79 13.82
CA ALA A 732 33.82 33.44 13.95
C ALA A 732 34.77 34.51 13.39
N MET A 733 34.30 35.42 12.53
CA MET A 733 35.11 36.50 11.97
C MET A 733 34.98 37.82 12.75
N ALA A 734 34.09 37.94 13.73
CA ALA A 734 33.92 39.17 14.50
C ALA A 734 35.24 39.58 15.22
N ARG A 735 35.67 40.85 15.08
CA ARG A 735 36.94 41.34 15.65
C ARG A 735 36.99 41.34 17.17
N GLY A 736 35.84 41.52 17.82
CA GLY A 736 35.69 41.43 19.28
C GLY A 736 35.67 39.98 19.82
N GLY A 737 35.86 38.99 18.96
CA GLY A 737 35.61 37.58 19.26
C GLY A 737 34.14 37.19 18.97
N PRO A 738 33.83 35.88 18.94
CA PRO A 738 32.49 35.39 18.66
C PRO A 738 31.47 35.89 19.70
N PRO A 739 30.23 36.22 19.29
CA PRO A 739 29.18 36.60 20.22
C PRO A 739 28.85 35.44 21.17
N THR A 740 28.50 35.79 22.40
CA THR A 740 28.16 34.82 23.47
C THR A 740 26.68 34.88 23.85
N THR A 741 25.96 35.92 23.42
CA THR A 741 24.53 36.10 23.69
C THR A 741 23.76 36.41 22.40
N PRO A 742 22.46 36.06 22.32
CA PRO A 742 21.63 36.40 21.18
C PRO A 742 21.52 37.91 20.90
N GLN A 743 21.66 38.75 21.93
CA GLN A 743 21.62 40.21 21.76
C GLN A 743 22.86 40.75 21.05
N GLN A 744 24.03 40.12 21.26
CA GLN A 744 25.26 40.45 20.55
C GLN A 744 25.22 39.97 19.10
N ASP A 745 24.66 38.78 18.88
CA ASP A 745 24.55 38.19 17.54
C ASP A 745 23.49 38.89 16.67
N GLY A 746 22.37 39.31 17.26
CA GLY A 746 21.28 39.95 16.54
C GLY A 746 20.57 39.00 15.56
N PHE A 747 20.22 39.49 14.37
CA PHE A 747 19.61 38.66 13.33
C PHE A 747 20.69 37.91 12.56
N PHE A 748 21.01 36.67 12.96
CA PHE A 748 21.96 35.79 12.24
C PHE A 748 23.33 36.44 11.98
N GLY A 749 23.89 37.11 12.98
CA GLY A 749 25.17 37.83 12.85
C GLY A 749 25.13 39.12 12.02
N LEU A 750 23.96 39.65 11.65
CA LEU A 750 23.86 40.88 10.85
C LEU A 750 24.61 42.09 11.44
N PRO A 751 24.50 42.41 12.74
CA PRO A 751 25.28 43.50 13.35
C PRO A 751 26.79 43.33 13.19
N LEU A 752 27.27 42.08 13.17
CA LEU A 752 28.70 41.76 13.08
C LEU A 752 29.29 42.15 11.73
N ALA A 753 28.48 42.25 10.68
CA ALA A 753 28.93 42.66 9.35
C ALA A 753 29.58 44.06 9.33
N ALA A 754 29.32 44.90 10.34
CA ALA A 754 29.98 46.19 10.49
C ALA A 754 31.49 46.07 10.77
N ASP A 755 31.94 44.99 11.44
CA ASP A 755 33.32 44.83 11.88
C ASP A 755 33.78 43.37 11.92
N LEU A 756 34.26 42.90 10.76
CA LEU A 756 34.79 41.55 10.58
C LEU A 756 36.29 41.57 10.28
N ASP A 757 37.00 40.57 10.81
CA ASP A 757 38.34 40.19 10.40
C ASP A 757 38.29 39.13 9.30
N GLU A 758 38.16 39.60 8.06
CA GLU A 758 38.08 38.74 6.87
C GLU A 758 39.35 37.90 6.65
N SER A 759 40.49 38.25 7.27
CA SER A 759 41.73 37.47 7.18
C SER A 759 41.59 36.07 7.80
N ARG A 760 40.57 35.86 8.65
CA ARG A 760 40.26 34.56 9.27
C ARG A 760 39.55 33.59 8.32
N LEU A 761 38.87 34.10 7.28
CA LEU A 761 38.03 33.29 6.40
C LEU A 761 38.78 32.12 5.73
N PRO A 762 39.98 32.29 5.14
CA PRO A 762 40.71 31.17 4.53
C PRO A 762 41.02 30.03 5.51
N GLY A 763 41.32 30.36 6.77
CA GLY A 763 41.57 29.38 7.82
C GLY A 763 40.34 28.57 8.18
N LEU A 764 39.18 29.24 8.31
CA LEU A 764 37.89 28.59 8.58
C LEU A 764 37.45 27.68 7.43
N VAL A 765 37.62 28.14 6.18
CA VAL A 765 37.33 27.35 4.96
C VAL A 765 38.21 26.11 4.91
N ALA A 766 39.52 26.25 5.15
CA ALA A 766 40.44 25.12 5.18
C ALA A 766 40.10 24.13 6.31
N ALA A 767 39.66 24.61 7.47
CA ALA A 767 39.21 23.77 8.57
C ALA A 767 37.94 22.98 8.21
N ALA A 768 36.93 23.64 7.63
CA ALA A 768 35.71 22.99 7.15
C ALA A 768 36.00 21.91 6.10
N LYS A 769 36.87 22.22 5.12
CA LYS A 769 37.30 21.26 4.09
C LYS A 769 37.98 20.03 4.70
N ARG A 770 38.94 20.22 5.61
CA ARG A 770 39.64 19.11 6.26
C ARG A 770 38.72 18.23 7.10
N ALA A 771 37.73 18.84 7.75
CA ALA A 771 36.75 18.11 8.57
C ALA A 771 35.67 17.40 7.73
N GLY A 772 35.57 17.72 6.43
CA GLY A 772 34.53 17.16 5.55
C GLY A 772 33.12 17.69 5.83
N VAL A 773 33.02 18.89 6.41
CA VAL A 773 31.74 19.54 6.73
C VAL A 773 31.19 20.22 5.48
N TRP A 774 29.89 20.03 5.22
CA TRP A 774 29.19 20.65 4.10
C TRP A 774 28.40 21.89 4.53
N MET A 775 27.95 22.68 3.57
CA MET A 775 27.29 23.96 3.80
C MET A 775 25.90 24.00 3.16
N VAL A 776 24.93 24.60 3.86
CA VAL A 776 23.62 24.97 3.31
C VAL A 776 23.38 26.47 3.51
N PRO A 777 23.74 27.31 2.52
CA PRO A 777 23.72 28.77 2.67
C PRO A 777 22.37 29.42 2.97
N THR A 778 21.28 28.95 2.33
CA THR A 778 19.94 29.57 2.36
C THR A 778 19.96 31.06 2.03
N GLU A 779 20.73 31.47 1.04
CA GLU A 779 21.00 32.88 0.73
C GLU A 779 19.76 33.64 0.24
N ALA A 780 18.85 32.98 -0.50
CA ALA A 780 17.61 33.58 -0.99
C ALA A 780 16.69 34.04 0.16
N PHE A 781 16.72 33.32 1.30
CA PHE A 781 16.03 33.75 2.53
C PHE A 781 16.58 35.09 3.02
N PHE A 782 17.90 35.22 3.12
CA PHE A 782 18.55 36.42 3.64
C PHE A 782 18.42 37.59 2.67
N GLU A 783 18.56 37.35 1.36
CA GLU A 783 18.36 38.38 0.34
C GLU A 783 16.90 38.87 0.30
N ALA A 784 15.91 38.00 0.50
CA ALA A 784 14.52 38.42 0.57
C ALA A 784 14.24 39.32 1.77
N ILE A 785 14.78 39.01 2.95
CA ILE A 785 14.52 39.81 4.16
C ILE A 785 15.40 41.07 4.20
N MET A 786 16.70 40.94 3.91
CA MET A 786 17.70 41.99 4.10
C MET A 786 18.17 42.66 2.81
N GLY A 787 17.72 42.21 1.64
CA GLY A 787 18.05 42.85 0.37
C GLY A 787 17.28 44.14 0.10
N ASP A 788 17.49 44.68 -1.10
CA ASP A 788 16.91 45.95 -1.55
C ASP A 788 15.65 45.80 -2.41
N GLU A 789 15.23 44.57 -2.74
CA GLU A 789 14.00 44.34 -3.52
C GLU A 789 12.79 44.94 -2.80
N PRO A 790 12.02 45.85 -3.43
CA PRO A 790 10.86 46.48 -2.80
C PRO A 790 9.83 45.47 -2.27
N LEU A 791 9.21 45.77 -1.13
CA LEU A 791 8.26 44.87 -0.47
C LEU A 791 7.03 44.56 -1.35
N ASP A 792 6.55 45.53 -2.12
CA ASP A 792 5.46 45.35 -3.08
C ASP A 792 5.82 44.37 -4.21
N GLN A 793 7.08 44.38 -4.65
CA GLN A 793 7.59 43.40 -5.63
C GLN A 793 7.71 42.01 -5.02
N LEU A 794 8.20 41.90 -3.78
CA LEU A 794 8.22 40.63 -3.05
C LEU A 794 6.82 40.04 -2.91
N VAL A 795 5.82 40.85 -2.54
CA VAL A 795 4.41 40.45 -2.42
C VAL A 795 3.80 40.06 -3.77
N ALA A 796 4.21 40.71 -4.86
CA ALA A 796 3.70 40.45 -6.20
C ALA A 796 4.27 39.18 -6.86
N ARG A 797 5.19 38.47 -6.21
CA ARG A 797 5.80 37.27 -6.77
C ARG A 797 4.74 36.18 -7.07
N PRO A 798 4.68 35.64 -8.30
CA PRO A 798 3.60 34.75 -8.73
C PRO A 798 3.39 33.50 -7.88
N GLU A 799 4.46 32.97 -7.29
CA GLU A 799 4.45 31.77 -6.47
C GLU A 799 3.88 31.98 -5.07
N LEU A 800 3.74 33.22 -4.59
CA LEU A 800 3.17 33.49 -3.27
C LEU A 800 1.68 33.16 -3.18
N LYS A 801 1.00 32.99 -4.32
CA LYS A 801 -0.38 32.45 -4.34
C LYS A 801 -0.47 31.03 -3.76
N TYR A 802 0.65 30.31 -3.63
CA TYR A 802 0.70 28.98 -2.99
C TYR A 802 0.98 29.05 -1.48
N VAL A 803 1.19 30.23 -0.94
CA VAL A 803 1.40 30.46 0.49
C VAL A 803 0.13 31.04 1.09
N ALA A 804 -0.22 30.64 2.32
CA ALA A 804 -1.37 31.21 3.00
C ALA A 804 -1.23 32.75 3.13
N PRO A 805 -2.26 33.55 2.79
CA PRO A 805 -2.18 35.01 2.83
C PRO A 805 -1.75 35.55 4.19
N ALA A 806 -2.18 34.92 5.30
CA ALA A 806 -1.79 35.31 6.65
C ALA A 806 -0.27 35.17 6.90
N LEU A 807 0.36 34.13 6.33
CA LEU A 807 1.82 33.97 6.41
C LEU A 807 2.52 35.06 5.59
N VAL A 808 2.04 35.35 4.38
CA VAL A 808 2.59 36.43 3.54
C VAL A 808 2.50 37.77 4.28
N SER A 809 1.35 38.11 4.87
CA SER A 809 1.20 39.33 5.68
C SER A 809 2.16 39.37 6.88
N GLY A 810 2.32 38.24 7.58
CA GLY A 810 3.28 38.11 8.67
C GLY A 810 4.73 38.34 8.22
N TRP A 811 5.11 37.80 7.07
CA TRP A 811 6.42 38.02 6.46
C TRP A 811 6.61 39.48 6.04
N THR A 812 5.62 40.11 5.41
CA THR A 812 5.65 41.54 5.07
C THR A 812 5.93 42.40 6.29
N ASN A 813 5.20 42.17 7.39
CA ASN A 813 5.36 42.95 8.62
C ASN A 813 6.74 42.72 9.24
N THR A 814 7.19 41.47 9.29
CA THR A 814 8.49 41.13 9.87
C THR A 814 9.65 41.71 9.04
N THR A 815 9.60 41.59 7.71
CA THR A 815 10.60 42.18 6.82
C THR A 815 10.59 43.70 6.91
N ARG A 816 9.43 44.34 7.01
CA ARG A 816 9.32 45.78 7.26
C ARG A 816 10.01 46.17 8.57
N GLN A 817 9.70 45.48 9.67
CA GLN A 817 10.31 45.74 10.97
C GLN A 817 11.83 45.66 10.92
N TYR A 818 12.40 44.69 10.23
CA TYR A 818 13.85 44.59 10.10
C TYR A 818 14.46 45.69 9.21
N ARG A 819 13.84 46.00 8.07
CA ARG A 819 14.39 46.98 7.11
C ARG A 819 14.24 48.43 7.56
N GLU A 820 13.22 48.71 8.36
CA GLU A 820 12.95 50.04 8.94
C GLU A 820 13.60 50.22 10.33
N ASN A 821 14.21 49.17 10.90
CA ASN A 821 14.92 49.27 12.19
C ASN A 821 16.18 50.15 12.03
N PRO A 822 16.30 51.27 12.77
CA PRO A 822 17.48 52.14 12.72
C PRO A 822 18.79 51.44 13.07
N ALA A 823 18.75 50.34 13.84
CA ALA A 823 19.92 49.54 14.15
C ALA A 823 20.47 48.78 12.93
N TYR A 824 19.66 48.58 11.88
CA TYR A 824 20.00 47.84 10.66
C TYR A 824 19.92 48.74 9.41
N PRO A 825 20.77 49.77 9.32
CA PRO A 825 20.76 50.69 8.18
C PRO A 825 21.05 49.94 6.88
N ARG A 826 20.58 50.50 5.76
CA ARG A 826 20.67 49.87 4.44
C ARG A 826 22.09 49.45 4.08
N GLU A 827 23.09 50.26 4.39
CA GLU A 827 24.51 50.00 4.12
C GLU A 827 25.01 48.76 4.87
N LEU A 828 24.58 48.58 6.12
CA LEU A 828 24.91 47.41 6.92
C LEU A 828 24.28 46.14 6.33
N ARG A 829 23.01 46.21 5.92
CA ARG A 829 22.30 45.09 5.27
C ARG A 829 22.96 44.70 3.95
N GLN A 830 23.36 45.68 3.13
CA GLN A 830 24.10 45.43 1.89
C GLN A 830 25.45 44.78 2.14
N ARG A 831 26.20 45.26 3.15
CA ARG A 831 27.48 44.68 3.53
C ARG A 831 27.32 43.25 4.04
N PHE A 832 26.28 42.96 4.80
CA PHE A 832 25.93 41.62 5.25
C PHE A 832 25.72 40.66 4.07
N ILE A 833 24.85 41.00 3.10
CA ILE A 833 24.63 40.18 1.90
C ILE A 833 25.91 40.01 1.07
N ALA A 834 26.67 41.09 0.87
CA ALA A 834 27.94 41.03 0.14
C ALA A 834 28.94 40.08 0.82
N MET A 835 29.01 40.10 2.15
CA MET A 835 29.88 39.21 2.91
C MET A 835 29.43 37.75 2.82
N ARG A 836 28.14 37.48 2.91
CA ARG A 836 27.60 36.12 2.75
C ARG A 836 27.91 35.54 1.38
N ARG A 837 27.70 36.31 0.31
CA ARG A 837 28.10 35.94 -1.06
C ARG A 837 29.61 35.66 -1.17
N LYS A 838 30.45 36.49 -0.53
CA LYS A 838 31.90 36.27 -0.47
C LYS A 838 32.26 34.97 0.25
N ILE A 839 31.59 34.67 1.37
CA ILE A 839 31.77 33.41 2.12
C ILE A 839 31.40 32.21 1.22
N ILE A 840 30.24 32.24 0.56
CA ILE A 840 29.78 31.19 -0.36
C ILE A 840 30.82 30.92 -1.45
N LYS A 841 31.30 31.97 -2.12
CA LYS A 841 32.31 31.84 -3.18
C LYS A 841 33.62 31.28 -2.65
N THR A 842 34.10 31.76 -1.51
CA THR A 842 35.36 31.32 -0.90
C THR A 842 35.29 29.88 -0.43
N LEU A 843 34.14 29.44 0.11
CA LEU A 843 33.89 28.04 0.48
C LEU A 843 33.96 27.13 -0.75
N HIS A 844 33.27 27.51 -1.83
CA HIS A 844 33.30 26.76 -3.10
C HIS A 844 34.70 26.68 -3.69
N ASP A 845 35.43 27.81 -3.77
CA ASP A 845 36.80 27.86 -4.30
C ASP A 845 37.79 27.06 -3.43
N GLY A 846 37.57 27.04 -2.11
CA GLY A 846 38.31 26.20 -1.17
C GLY A 846 37.94 24.70 -1.24
N GLY A 847 37.02 24.33 -2.14
CA GLY A 847 36.56 22.96 -2.35
C GLY A 847 35.66 22.42 -1.25
N VAL A 848 35.10 23.28 -0.38
CA VAL A 848 34.11 22.88 0.63
C VAL A 848 32.81 22.53 -0.09
N GLY A 849 32.19 21.42 0.31
CA GLY A 849 30.95 20.98 -0.29
C GLY A 849 29.79 21.92 0.04
N ILE A 850 29.05 22.34 -0.98
CA ILE A 850 27.82 23.15 -0.85
C ILE A 850 26.66 22.34 -1.43
N VAL A 851 25.56 22.27 -0.69
CA VAL A 851 24.30 21.70 -1.18
C VAL A 851 23.18 22.74 -1.17
N LEU A 852 22.28 22.63 -2.13
CA LEU A 852 21.17 23.54 -2.34
C LEU A 852 20.18 23.46 -1.17
N GLY A 853 19.84 24.60 -0.58
CA GLY A 853 18.68 24.66 0.27
C GLY A 853 18.17 26.07 0.49
N SER A 854 16.85 26.23 0.53
CA SER A 854 16.15 27.51 0.53
C SER A 854 15.43 27.83 1.84
N ASP A 855 15.33 26.88 2.78
CA ASP A 855 14.57 27.07 4.03
C ASP A 855 13.03 27.17 3.82
N SER A 856 12.52 26.59 2.74
CA SER A 856 11.07 26.61 2.43
C SER A 856 10.26 25.62 3.27
N PRO A 857 8.99 25.91 3.64
CA PRO A 857 8.29 27.18 3.51
C PRO A 857 8.55 28.13 4.69
N GLN A 858 9.42 29.12 4.53
CA GLN A 858 9.60 30.23 5.47
C GLN A 858 9.99 31.52 4.72
N PHE A 859 9.63 32.68 5.28
CA PHE A 859 10.03 34.02 4.82
C PHE A 859 10.26 34.17 3.31
N TRP A 860 9.16 34.35 2.57
CA TRP A 860 9.14 34.54 1.12
C TRP A 860 9.54 33.31 0.30
N ASN A 861 9.85 32.19 0.95
CA ASN A 861 10.24 30.97 0.26
C ASN A 861 9.05 30.01 0.10
N ALA A 862 8.38 30.06 -1.06
CA ALA A 862 7.40 29.05 -1.46
C ALA A 862 8.10 27.71 -1.82
N PRO A 863 7.56 26.55 -1.42
CA PRO A 863 8.14 25.23 -1.71
C PRO A 863 8.39 24.99 -3.20
N GLY A 864 9.60 24.53 -3.54
CA GLY A 864 10.03 24.25 -4.91
C GLY A 864 10.51 25.48 -5.67
N PHE A 865 9.70 26.55 -5.71
CA PHE A 865 10.04 27.80 -6.40
C PHE A 865 11.28 28.49 -5.82
N SER A 866 11.50 28.35 -4.51
CA SER A 866 12.60 29.02 -3.83
C SER A 866 13.96 28.39 -4.09
N SER A 867 13.98 27.08 -4.38
CA SER A 867 15.20 26.39 -4.78
C SER A 867 15.73 26.94 -6.11
N GLU A 868 14.85 27.41 -7.00
CA GLU A 868 15.23 28.08 -8.25
C GLU A 868 15.91 29.43 -7.98
N ARG A 869 15.38 30.21 -7.03
CA ARG A 869 15.99 31.49 -6.63
C ARG A 869 17.33 31.30 -5.94
N GLU A 870 17.45 30.31 -5.08
CA GLU A 870 18.70 29.96 -4.39
C GLU A 870 19.82 29.61 -5.40
N LEU A 871 19.50 28.94 -6.50
CA LEU A 871 20.47 28.74 -7.58
C LEU A 871 20.92 30.09 -8.20
N GLY A 872 20.00 31.05 -8.32
CA GLY A 872 20.30 32.40 -8.76
C GLY A 872 21.23 33.17 -7.81
N THR A 873 21.04 33.04 -6.49
CA THR A 873 21.90 33.70 -5.49
C THR A 873 23.33 33.13 -5.52
N TYR A 874 23.48 31.83 -5.80
CA TYR A 874 24.81 31.22 -5.98
C TYR A 874 25.54 31.76 -7.21
N VAL A 875 24.83 31.97 -8.33
CA VAL A 875 25.40 32.65 -9.50
C VAL A 875 25.74 34.10 -9.18
N ALA A 876 24.90 34.81 -8.43
CA ALA A 876 25.18 36.17 -7.96
C ALA A 876 26.37 36.24 -6.98
N ALA A 877 26.69 35.14 -6.27
CA ALA A 877 27.90 34.99 -5.48
C ALA A 877 29.15 34.69 -6.32
N GLY A 878 29.01 34.42 -7.62
CA GLY A 878 30.11 34.21 -8.57
C GLY A 878 30.35 32.76 -8.99
N LEU A 879 29.43 31.84 -8.68
CA LEU A 879 29.46 30.49 -9.25
C LEU A 879 28.97 30.52 -10.72
N THR A 880 29.48 29.62 -11.56
CA THR A 880 28.88 29.40 -12.89
C THR A 880 27.51 28.72 -12.75
N PRO A 881 26.61 28.81 -13.75
CA PRO A 881 25.35 28.08 -13.73
C PRO A 881 25.53 26.57 -13.53
N TYR A 882 26.57 25.96 -14.10
CA TYR A 882 26.91 24.55 -13.84
C TYR A 882 27.25 24.29 -12.37
N GLN A 883 28.09 25.14 -11.77
CA GLN A 883 28.48 25.00 -10.36
C GLN A 883 27.28 25.19 -9.43
N ALA A 884 26.40 26.15 -9.71
CA ALA A 884 25.15 26.34 -8.97
C ALA A 884 24.26 25.09 -9.08
N LEU A 885 23.99 24.57 -10.28
CA LEU A 885 23.22 23.34 -10.48
C LEU A 885 23.82 22.13 -9.76
N ALA A 886 25.15 22.04 -9.69
CA ALA A 886 25.83 20.94 -9.01
C ALA A 886 25.41 20.87 -7.54
N THR A 887 25.21 22.01 -6.86
CA THR A 887 24.76 22.09 -5.46
C THR A 887 23.41 21.41 -5.22
N GLY A 888 22.51 21.39 -6.20
CA GLY A 888 21.20 20.75 -6.11
C GLY A 888 21.14 19.35 -6.71
N THR A 889 22.23 18.84 -7.28
CA THR A 889 22.25 17.57 -8.04
C THR A 889 23.39 16.66 -7.59
N ARG A 890 24.53 16.64 -8.29
CA ARG A 890 25.67 15.75 -8.01
C ARG A 890 26.23 15.91 -6.60
N ASN A 891 26.31 17.15 -6.10
CA ASN A 891 26.85 17.44 -4.77
C ASN A 891 25.99 16.79 -3.69
N VAL A 892 24.67 16.79 -3.88
CA VAL A 892 23.73 16.15 -2.96
C VAL A 892 23.93 14.64 -2.95
N ALA A 893 24.18 14.05 -4.13
CA ALA A 893 24.41 12.62 -4.23
C ALA A 893 25.72 12.19 -3.53
N ASP A 894 26.77 13.01 -3.67
CA ASP A 894 28.05 12.83 -2.96
C ASP A 894 27.85 12.99 -1.44
N PHE A 895 27.15 14.04 -1.03
CA PHE A 895 26.84 14.36 0.37
C PHE A 895 26.04 13.26 1.09
N LEU A 896 25.02 12.72 0.44
CA LEU A 896 24.19 11.63 0.94
C LEU A 896 24.86 10.25 0.80
N GLY A 897 26.01 10.15 0.13
CA GLY A 897 26.72 8.89 -0.10
C GLY A 897 26.03 7.95 -1.10
N ASN A 898 25.24 8.48 -2.04
CA ASN A 898 24.49 7.72 -3.04
C ASN A 898 24.76 8.19 -4.48
N ALA A 899 25.96 8.73 -4.73
CA ALA A 899 26.42 9.15 -6.06
C ALA A 899 26.34 8.05 -7.12
N ALA A 900 26.42 6.77 -6.74
CA ALA A 900 26.22 5.64 -7.65
C ALA A 900 24.79 5.60 -8.23
N GLU A 901 23.80 6.12 -7.51
CA GLU A 901 22.37 5.97 -7.80
C GLU A 901 21.71 7.24 -8.34
N THR A 902 22.15 8.44 -7.94
CA THR A 902 21.46 9.70 -8.27
C THR A 902 22.42 10.85 -8.59
N GLY A 903 21.88 12.05 -8.86
CA GLY A 903 22.63 13.31 -9.05
C GLY A 903 23.16 13.57 -10.46
N THR A 904 23.05 12.60 -11.36
CA THR A 904 23.52 12.70 -12.76
C THR A 904 22.56 11.98 -13.72
N VAL A 905 22.54 12.39 -14.98
CA VAL A 905 21.79 11.68 -16.05
C VAL A 905 22.72 10.67 -16.74
N ALA A 906 22.61 9.40 -16.35
CA ALA A 906 23.36 8.30 -16.96
C ALA A 906 22.59 6.98 -16.81
N ALA A 907 22.91 5.98 -17.65
CA ALA A 907 22.34 4.64 -17.50
C ALA A 907 22.63 4.08 -16.10
N GLY A 908 21.65 3.39 -15.51
CA GLY A 908 21.67 2.86 -14.15
C GLY A 908 21.31 3.87 -13.05
N LYS A 909 21.30 5.18 -13.35
CA LYS A 909 20.88 6.22 -12.40
C LYS A 909 19.37 6.26 -12.26
N ARG A 910 18.90 6.86 -11.17
CA ARG A 910 17.50 7.08 -10.87
C ARG A 910 16.86 8.00 -11.92
N ALA A 911 15.64 7.65 -12.33
CA ALA A 911 14.81 8.41 -13.24
C ALA A 911 14.05 9.53 -12.47
N ASP A 912 14.82 10.40 -11.82
CA ASP A 912 14.36 11.66 -11.26
C ASP A 912 14.91 12.77 -12.14
N LEU A 913 14.06 13.38 -12.96
CA LEU A 913 14.50 14.21 -14.10
C LEU A 913 13.65 15.47 -14.24
N ILE A 914 14.24 16.52 -14.81
CA ILE A 914 13.52 17.73 -15.21
C ILE A 914 13.78 17.97 -16.69
N LEU A 915 12.72 18.13 -17.46
CA LEU A 915 12.80 18.57 -18.85
C LEU A 915 12.57 20.09 -18.89
N LEU A 916 13.56 20.84 -19.37
CA LEU A 916 13.54 22.29 -19.44
C LEU A 916 13.41 22.76 -20.89
N SER A 917 12.68 23.86 -21.11
CA SER A 917 12.50 24.49 -22.42
C SER A 917 13.67 25.40 -22.82
N GLY A 918 14.66 25.60 -21.95
CA GLY A 918 15.84 26.45 -22.21
C GLY A 918 17.10 25.88 -21.58
N ASN A 919 18.27 26.34 -22.04
CA ASN A 919 19.57 25.85 -21.58
C ASN A 919 19.90 26.42 -20.19
N PRO A 920 19.95 25.61 -19.12
CA PRO A 920 20.24 26.11 -17.78
C PRO A 920 21.71 26.48 -17.60
N LEU A 921 22.62 26.08 -18.51
CA LEU A 921 24.02 26.49 -18.48
C LEU A 921 24.26 27.88 -19.10
N ALA A 922 23.36 28.33 -19.97
CA ALA A 922 23.41 29.67 -20.56
C ALA A 922 22.81 30.71 -19.61
N ASP A 923 21.73 30.33 -18.91
CA ASP A 923 21.06 31.14 -17.89
C ASP A 923 20.42 30.19 -16.88
N ILE A 924 20.84 30.31 -15.62
CA ILE A 924 20.35 29.48 -14.51
C ILE A 924 18.84 29.62 -14.30
N GLN A 925 18.24 30.76 -14.69
CA GLN A 925 16.80 31.00 -14.59
C GLN A 925 15.98 30.09 -15.51
N ASN A 926 16.59 29.44 -16.52
CA ASN A 926 15.89 28.46 -17.35
C ASN A 926 15.42 27.22 -16.58
N VAL A 927 15.90 26.98 -15.36
CA VAL A 927 15.39 25.92 -14.45
C VAL A 927 13.90 26.13 -14.12
N ALA A 928 13.43 27.38 -14.11
CA ALA A 928 12.02 27.72 -13.93
C ALA A 928 11.12 27.28 -15.11
N ARG A 929 11.72 27.15 -16.31
CA ARG A 929 11.00 26.89 -17.57
C ARG A 929 10.85 25.41 -17.84
N ARG A 930 10.10 24.71 -16.98
CA ARG A 930 9.85 23.27 -17.09
C ARG A 930 8.85 22.93 -18.18
N ALA A 931 9.18 21.94 -19.01
CA ALA A 931 8.27 21.25 -19.93
C ALA A 931 7.70 19.95 -19.33
N GLY A 932 8.24 19.49 -18.21
CA GLY A 932 7.73 18.39 -17.43
C GLY A 932 8.75 17.92 -16.39
N VAL A 933 8.29 17.10 -15.45
CA VAL A 933 9.11 16.53 -14.38
C VAL A 933 8.91 15.03 -14.30
N MET A 934 9.95 14.32 -13.89
CA MET A 934 9.87 12.90 -13.58
C MET A 934 10.25 12.71 -12.12
N VAL A 935 9.33 12.13 -11.35
CA VAL A 935 9.49 11.90 -9.90
C VAL A 935 9.29 10.42 -9.64
N ALA A 936 10.32 9.76 -9.10
CA ALA A 936 10.32 8.32 -8.86
C ALA A 936 9.95 7.48 -10.10
N GLY A 937 10.37 7.92 -11.30
CA GLY A 937 10.05 7.24 -12.56
C GLY A 937 8.70 7.61 -13.19
N ARG A 938 7.83 8.33 -12.48
CA ARG A 938 6.56 8.82 -13.03
C ARG A 938 6.79 10.11 -13.82
N TRP A 939 6.52 10.08 -15.12
CA TRP A 939 6.50 11.28 -15.96
C TRP A 939 5.24 12.13 -15.71
N ILE A 940 5.43 13.44 -15.54
CA ILE A 940 4.38 14.43 -15.35
C ILE A 940 4.62 15.55 -16.37
N ALA A 941 3.77 15.60 -17.40
CA ALA A 941 3.85 16.60 -18.45
C ALA A 941 3.43 17.99 -17.96
N ARG A 942 3.83 19.03 -18.68
CA ARG A 942 3.55 20.44 -18.33
C ARG A 942 2.07 20.70 -18.04
N GLU A 943 1.17 20.17 -18.85
CA GLU A 943 -0.27 20.38 -18.72
C GLU A 943 -0.81 19.79 -17.40
N GLU A 944 -0.26 18.65 -16.97
CA GLU A 944 -0.60 18.06 -15.67
C GLU A 944 -0.01 18.88 -14.52
N ILE A 945 1.23 19.37 -14.65
CA ILE A 945 1.85 20.27 -13.67
C ILE A 945 0.96 21.50 -13.46
N ASP A 946 0.60 22.20 -14.53
CA ASP A 946 -0.18 23.45 -14.45
C ASP A 946 -1.56 23.20 -13.81
N ARG A 947 -2.25 22.11 -14.21
CA ARG A 947 -3.54 21.72 -13.63
C ARG A 947 -3.44 21.39 -12.14
N ARG A 948 -2.43 20.62 -11.73
CA ARG A 948 -2.24 20.24 -10.32
C ARG A 948 -1.85 21.45 -9.49
N LEU A 949 -0.91 22.28 -9.96
CA LEU A 949 -0.54 23.52 -9.30
C LEU A 949 -1.76 24.43 -9.10
N ALA A 950 -2.63 24.57 -10.11
CA ALA A 950 -3.87 25.35 -9.95
C ALA A 950 -4.78 24.85 -8.82
N ALA A 951 -4.82 23.53 -8.58
CA ALA A 951 -5.58 22.91 -7.50
C ALA A 951 -4.91 23.01 -6.11
N LEU A 952 -3.65 23.42 -6.03
CA LEU A 952 -2.88 23.53 -4.78
C LEU A 952 -2.86 24.96 -4.21
N VAL A 953 -3.60 25.90 -4.78
CA VAL A 953 -3.83 27.23 -4.17
C VAL A 953 -4.61 27.01 -2.85
N PRO A 954 -4.12 27.54 -1.70
CA PRO A 954 -4.68 27.25 -0.38
C PRO A 954 -6.06 27.85 -0.13
#